data_AF-A0A1M6WFI3-F1
#
_entry.id   AF-A0A1M6WFI3-F1
#
_cell.length_a   1.000
_cell.length_b   1.000
_cell.length_c   1.000
_cell.angle_alpha   90.00
_cell.angle_beta   90.00
_cell.angle_gamma   90.00
#
_symmetry.space_group_name_H-M   'P 1'
#
loop_
_entity.id
_entity.type
_entity.pdbx_description
1 polymer ?
#
loop_
_entity_poly.entity_id
_entity_poly.type
_entity_poly.pdbx_seq_one_letter_code
_entity_poly.pdbx_strand_id
1 'polypeptide(L)'
;MTYKNILLMAGCALYAAVQAQVTIDIDAQQRGPKVSPMLYGIFYEDINHAADGGIYAELIRNRSFEDGPRYGAPADMQGWSTYAAAPSQLTARLIQPTKKTPLLNSVQHNALALDIKASPTMPVCLVNEGFWGINAVRGRCYRLSFWAKTLKYQGTVKATLCSKDGSQLYAETVVSQFPAVKAQGWTKYEATLTANDNDPQAQFALVFDGVGQVQIDMVSLFPPTFKNHENGMRPDLANMLWQLHPKFMRFPGGCFVEGQESPDNAFRWERTIGPIEEREGHWNVNWGYRTSDGLGYHEYLQLAEDLGAKPLYVVNVGIWHGGMTPYDSIQPWIDECMNALEYANGPVTSKYGAMRARNGHPEPFGIEYLEIGNENNQPDPRQQSDHYYERYEQFYKAIRSKYPEMKIIGNVVAWGDDNPKWNSKLSVDLLDEHYYRSPDWFAAAFHKYDSYDRQGPKVYVGEYAVTNGYGKLGNMNAALGEAVYMMGMENNSDVVELASYAPIFVNENDARWRPDMIRFSSSRVMGTPSYYVQQLMPQHLGSQVVKVEQNDPFEGMVRKPLTPKHSRVGFGTWNTRATFETNKDMDYVYGDWQKEGNTVRQTGHKDATLCIEKSIIDSDHYTCKFRARKDEGAEGFIIIFNYVDEKNYCWVNFGGWTNSQHAIEQISNGGKLLTASKRGHIESGRWYDVTLQVAGDSVKAWLDNELVFDTVLKHDETKGIFSSATIDDATGELIVKVANTSDVATTANVNLKNFTPASARVVRLAANDGMEENTLDAPTTIHPVEQLLSPENNSVQFDVPPYSLNIIRLTAPAKP
;
A
#
# COMPACT_ATOMS: atom_id res chain seq x y z
N MET A 1 30.84 -52.03 29.46
CA MET A 1 32.20 -51.46 29.32
C MET A 1 32.06 -50.20 28.49
N THR A 2 32.41 -48.98 28.87
CA THR A 2 32.95 -48.38 30.10
C THR A 2 32.70 -46.87 29.96
N TYR A 3 32.37 -46.22 31.07
CA TYR A 3 32.18 -44.77 31.24
C TYR A 3 33.38 -43.91 30.81
N LYS A 4 33.13 -42.59 30.66
CA LYS A 4 34.02 -41.39 30.71
C LYS A 4 34.22 -40.70 29.34
N ASN A 5 34.04 -39.39 29.14
CA ASN A 5 34.04 -38.23 30.04
C ASN A 5 33.06 -37.13 29.56
N ILE A 6 32.30 -36.60 30.50
CA ILE A 6 31.71 -35.25 30.48
C ILE A 6 32.74 -34.32 31.15
N LEU A 7 33.10 -33.22 30.50
CA LEU A 7 33.84 -32.08 31.06
C LEU A 7 33.46 -30.87 30.20
N LEU A 8 32.44 -30.10 30.60
CA LEU A 8 32.61 -28.81 31.29
C LEU A 8 33.72 -27.94 30.68
N MET A 9 33.34 -27.04 29.77
CA MET A 9 33.88 -25.68 29.77
C MET A 9 32.75 -24.71 30.07
N ALA A 10 32.64 -24.37 31.35
CA ALA A 10 32.03 -23.15 31.80
C ALA A 10 32.91 -21.98 31.30
N GLY A 11 32.54 -21.39 30.18
CA GLY A 11 32.97 -20.04 29.84
C GLY A 11 32.24 -19.09 30.76
N CYS A 12 32.94 -18.58 31.78
CA CYS A 12 32.43 -17.59 32.70
C CYS A 12 31.89 -16.38 31.91
N ALA A 13 30.56 -16.27 31.85
CA ALA A 13 29.90 -15.01 31.58
C ALA A 13 30.27 -14.06 32.70
N LEU A 14 31.27 -13.21 32.46
CA LEU A 14 31.39 -11.95 33.19
C LEU A 14 30.13 -11.14 32.84
N TYR A 15 29.09 -11.32 33.66
CA TYR A 15 28.02 -10.33 33.80
C TYR A 15 28.69 -9.07 34.34
N ALA A 16 29.21 -8.24 33.45
CA ALA A 16 29.22 -6.82 33.74
C ALA A 16 27.74 -6.45 33.93
N ALA A 17 27.38 -5.92 35.09
CA ALA A 17 26.10 -5.27 35.27
C ALA A 17 26.08 -4.08 34.30
N VAL A 18 25.55 -4.30 33.10
CA VAL A 18 25.28 -3.24 32.14
C VAL A 18 24.17 -2.43 32.78
N GLN A 19 24.52 -1.25 33.30
CA GLN A 19 23.51 -0.29 33.72
C GLN A 19 22.60 -0.03 32.53
N ALA A 20 21.28 -0.06 32.76
CA ALA A 20 20.30 0.21 31.72
C ALA A 20 20.64 1.52 31.02
N GLN A 21 20.68 1.47 29.70
CA GLN A 21 21.17 2.57 28.90
C GLN A 21 20.06 3.54 28.56
N VAL A 22 18.82 3.10 28.33
CA VAL A 22 17.67 4.00 28.17
C VAL A 22 16.73 3.85 29.35
N THR A 23 16.24 4.95 29.93
CA THR A 23 15.21 4.93 30.96
C THR A 23 13.90 5.43 30.40
N ILE A 24 12.82 4.70 30.66
CA ILE A 24 11.45 5.03 30.25
C ILE A 24 10.62 5.15 31.51
N ASP A 25 10.38 6.39 31.94
CA ASP A 25 9.65 6.70 33.17
C ASP A 25 8.16 6.88 32.85
N ILE A 26 7.31 6.07 33.51
CA ILE A 26 5.87 6.05 33.31
C ILE A 26 5.17 6.20 34.66
N ASP A 27 4.36 7.25 34.81
CA ASP A 27 3.39 7.35 35.90
C ASP A 27 2.02 6.87 35.40
N ALA A 28 1.61 5.68 35.84
CA ALA A 28 0.37 5.07 35.43
C ALA A 28 -0.89 5.82 35.91
N GLN A 29 -0.78 6.98 36.57
CA GLN A 29 -1.91 7.87 36.81
C GLN A 29 -1.90 9.13 35.91
N GLN A 30 -0.81 9.40 35.20
CA GLN A 30 -0.74 10.48 34.22
C GLN A 30 -1.38 10.06 32.90
N ARG A 31 -2.71 10.07 32.92
CA ARG A 31 -3.56 9.72 31.78
C ARG A 31 -3.60 10.85 30.74
N GLY A 32 -3.40 10.49 29.49
CA GLY A 32 -3.60 11.33 28.32
C GLY A 32 -4.97 11.11 27.65
N PRO A 33 -5.07 11.44 26.35
CA PRO A 33 -6.24 11.18 25.52
C PRO A 33 -6.75 9.74 25.58
N LYS A 34 -8.05 9.56 25.38
CA LYS A 34 -8.62 8.24 25.08
C LYS A 34 -8.19 7.85 23.67
N VAL A 35 -7.91 6.56 23.49
CA VAL A 35 -7.63 5.99 22.19
C VAL A 35 -8.95 5.72 21.46
N SER A 36 -9.03 6.13 20.19
CA SER A 36 -10.17 5.83 19.34
C SER A 36 -10.34 4.32 19.21
N PRO A 37 -11.54 3.76 19.49
CA PRO A 37 -11.80 2.35 19.28
C PRO A 37 -11.83 1.97 17.79
N MET A 38 -11.80 2.97 16.91
CA MET A 38 -11.80 2.84 15.45
C MET A 38 -10.43 3.11 14.83
N LEU A 39 -9.39 3.38 15.64
CA LEU A 39 -8.11 3.93 15.15
C LEU A 39 -7.50 3.17 13.98
N TYR A 40 -7.54 1.85 13.97
CA TYR A 40 -6.89 1.04 12.95
C TYR A 40 -7.88 0.24 12.11
N GLY A 41 -7.87 0.49 10.81
CA GLY A 41 -8.63 -0.23 9.80
C GLY A 41 -7.76 -0.59 8.60
N ILE A 42 -8.42 -0.93 7.50
CA ILE A 42 -7.76 -1.29 6.24
C ILE A 42 -8.32 -0.46 5.09
N PHE A 43 -7.46 -0.13 4.12
CA PHE A 43 -7.80 0.55 2.88
C PHE A 43 -7.84 -0.44 1.73
N TYR A 44 -8.93 -0.52 0.97
CA TYR A 44 -9.06 -1.48 -0.12
C TYR A 44 -9.42 -0.79 -1.43
N GLU A 45 -8.60 -1.02 -2.46
CA GLU A 45 -8.94 -0.81 -3.87
C GLU A 45 -8.47 -1.97 -4.74
N ASP A 46 -9.03 -2.12 -5.95
CA ASP A 46 -8.55 -3.10 -6.93
C ASP A 46 -7.32 -2.55 -7.67
N ILE A 47 -6.17 -2.66 -7.01
CA ILE A 47 -4.83 -2.37 -7.52
C ILE A 47 -3.98 -3.65 -7.46
N ASN A 48 -2.99 -3.82 -8.34
CA ASN A 48 -2.06 -4.96 -8.29
C ASN A 48 -2.72 -6.35 -8.30
N HIS A 49 -3.88 -6.49 -8.96
CA HIS A 49 -4.70 -7.70 -8.90
C HIS A 49 -5.19 -8.03 -7.47
N ALA A 50 -5.50 -7.02 -6.65
CA ALA A 50 -6.05 -7.20 -5.32
C ALA A 50 -7.40 -7.93 -5.38
N ALA A 51 -8.28 -7.60 -6.34
CA ALA A 51 -9.54 -8.32 -6.56
C ALA A 51 -9.34 -9.52 -7.51
N ASP A 52 -9.47 -9.31 -8.83
CA ASP A 52 -9.35 -10.37 -9.84
C ASP A 52 -7.92 -10.90 -9.93
N GLY A 53 -7.77 -12.19 -9.66
CA GLY A 53 -6.47 -12.85 -9.51
C GLY A 53 -5.87 -12.73 -8.11
N GLY A 54 -6.57 -12.08 -7.17
CA GLY A 54 -6.17 -11.87 -5.78
C GLY A 54 -7.18 -12.44 -4.79
N ILE A 55 -7.76 -11.57 -3.96
CA ILE A 55 -8.67 -11.97 -2.88
C ILE A 55 -9.99 -12.49 -3.44
N TYR A 56 -10.42 -12.09 -4.63
CA TYR A 56 -11.60 -12.69 -5.26
C TYR A 56 -11.24 -14.09 -5.76
N ALA A 57 -11.97 -15.12 -5.31
CA ALA A 57 -11.53 -16.51 -5.47
C ALA A 57 -11.75 -17.13 -6.86
N GLU A 58 -12.23 -16.36 -7.85
CA GLU A 58 -12.36 -16.83 -9.24
C GLU A 58 -10.99 -17.25 -9.78
N LEU A 59 -10.91 -18.46 -10.33
CA LEU A 59 -9.67 -19.00 -10.86
C LEU A 59 -9.57 -18.84 -12.38
N ILE A 60 -10.68 -18.58 -13.07
CA ILE A 60 -10.71 -18.42 -14.52
C ILE A 60 -10.45 -16.96 -14.89
N ARG A 61 -9.31 -16.72 -15.54
CA ARG A 61 -8.99 -15.42 -16.12
C ARG A 61 -9.82 -15.20 -17.38
N ASN A 62 -10.30 -13.97 -17.61
CA ASN A 62 -11.12 -13.62 -18.77
C ASN A 62 -12.34 -14.54 -18.92
N ARG A 63 -13.07 -14.75 -17.82
CA ARG A 63 -14.16 -15.73 -17.72
C ARG A 63 -15.33 -15.50 -18.68
N SER A 64 -15.54 -14.25 -19.09
CA SER A 64 -16.63 -13.78 -19.95
C SER A 64 -16.17 -13.35 -21.33
N PHE A 65 -14.88 -13.53 -21.66
CA PHE A 65 -14.32 -13.16 -22.96
C PHE A 65 -14.39 -11.65 -23.28
N GLU A 66 -14.44 -10.80 -22.25
CA GLU A 66 -14.52 -9.34 -22.37
C GLU A 66 -13.15 -8.64 -22.24
N ASP A 67 -12.10 -9.38 -21.86
CA ASP A 67 -10.75 -8.82 -21.68
C ASP A 67 -10.10 -8.54 -23.04
N GLY A 68 -9.37 -7.42 -23.13
CA GLY A 68 -8.49 -7.06 -24.25
C GLY A 68 -7.07 -6.75 -23.74
N PRO A 69 -6.04 -6.69 -24.59
CA PRO A 69 -4.65 -6.62 -24.14
C PRO A 69 -4.26 -5.25 -23.53
N ARG A 70 -5.11 -4.23 -23.70
CA ARG A 70 -4.99 -2.89 -23.13
C ARG A 70 -6.31 -2.14 -23.30
N TYR A 71 -6.45 -1.01 -22.61
CA TYR A 71 -7.60 -0.13 -22.77
C TYR A 71 -7.82 0.26 -24.24
N GLY A 72 -9.09 0.22 -24.68
CA GLY A 72 -9.50 0.54 -26.05
C GLY A 72 -9.13 -0.49 -27.13
N ALA A 73 -8.39 -1.56 -26.79
CA ALA A 73 -8.17 -2.66 -27.71
C ALA A 73 -9.41 -3.59 -27.77
N PRO A 74 -9.70 -4.21 -28.92
CA PRO A 74 -10.74 -5.23 -29.00
C PRO A 74 -10.46 -6.38 -28.02
N ALA A 75 -11.54 -7.00 -27.53
CA ALA A 75 -11.43 -8.20 -26.70
C ALA A 75 -10.70 -9.32 -27.46
N ASP A 76 -9.96 -10.12 -26.71
CA ASP A 76 -9.24 -11.29 -27.19
C ASP A 76 -9.39 -12.49 -26.24
N MET A 77 -8.71 -13.58 -26.58
CA MET A 77 -8.73 -14.82 -25.80
C MET A 77 -7.66 -14.83 -24.70
N GLN A 78 -7.38 -13.70 -24.04
CA GLN A 78 -6.40 -13.66 -22.95
C GLN A 78 -6.63 -14.77 -21.91
N GLY A 79 -5.56 -15.46 -21.54
CA GLY A 79 -5.59 -16.61 -20.63
C GLY A 79 -6.15 -17.90 -21.24
N TRP A 80 -6.74 -17.87 -22.44
CA TRP A 80 -7.33 -19.01 -23.12
C TRP A 80 -6.50 -19.50 -24.30
N SER A 81 -6.42 -20.81 -24.47
CA SER A 81 -5.77 -21.47 -25.61
C SER A 81 -6.53 -22.72 -26.04
N THR A 82 -6.25 -23.20 -27.26
CA THR A 82 -6.81 -24.45 -27.77
C THR A 82 -5.73 -25.50 -27.99
N TYR A 83 -6.05 -26.75 -27.72
CA TYR A 83 -5.19 -27.90 -27.98
C TYR A 83 -5.93 -28.97 -28.77
N ALA A 84 -5.31 -29.43 -29.86
CA ALA A 84 -5.84 -30.50 -30.70
C ALA A 84 -4.69 -31.24 -31.41
N ALA A 85 -4.63 -32.56 -31.26
CA ALA A 85 -3.72 -33.41 -32.02
C ALA A 85 -4.37 -33.88 -33.33
N ALA A 86 -3.62 -33.85 -34.44
CA ALA A 86 -4.12 -34.31 -35.73
C ALA A 86 -4.55 -35.79 -35.67
N PRO A 87 -5.69 -36.18 -36.29
CA PRO A 87 -6.50 -35.41 -37.23
C PRO A 87 -7.64 -34.57 -36.60
N SER A 88 -7.73 -34.51 -35.27
CA SER A 88 -8.74 -33.68 -34.58
C SER A 88 -8.43 -32.19 -34.73
N GLN A 89 -9.46 -31.35 -34.66
CA GLN A 89 -9.37 -29.91 -34.85
C GLN A 89 -10.30 -29.18 -33.88
N LEU A 90 -9.83 -28.07 -33.35
CA LEU A 90 -10.62 -27.12 -32.56
C LEU A 90 -10.32 -25.71 -33.07
N THR A 91 -11.33 -25.01 -33.57
CA THR A 91 -11.24 -23.59 -33.89
C THR A 91 -12.09 -22.80 -32.91
N ALA A 92 -11.48 -21.83 -32.25
CA ALA A 92 -12.13 -20.90 -31.33
C ALA A 92 -12.13 -19.49 -31.94
N ARG A 93 -13.25 -18.77 -31.81
CA ARG A 93 -13.37 -17.37 -32.25
C ARG A 93 -14.32 -16.61 -31.34
N LEU A 94 -14.00 -15.36 -31.05
CA LEU A 94 -14.95 -14.46 -30.39
C LEU A 94 -16.09 -14.10 -31.36
N ILE A 95 -17.30 -14.04 -30.81
CA ILE A 95 -18.51 -13.62 -31.51
C ILE A 95 -19.17 -12.47 -30.76
N GLN A 96 -19.73 -11.53 -31.51
CA GLN A 96 -20.42 -10.36 -31.00
C GLN A 96 -21.93 -10.46 -31.25
N PRO A 97 -22.78 -9.75 -30.47
CA PRO A 97 -24.22 -9.86 -30.58
C PRO A 97 -24.71 -9.37 -31.94
N THR A 98 -25.56 -10.16 -32.58
CA THR A 98 -26.34 -9.74 -33.76
C THR A 98 -27.78 -10.23 -33.63
N LYS A 99 -28.70 -9.71 -34.45
CA LYS A 99 -30.10 -10.20 -34.48
C LYS A 99 -30.21 -11.72 -34.70
N LYS A 100 -29.23 -12.35 -35.35
CA LYS A 100 -29.20 -13.80 -35.62
C LYS A 100 -28.37 -14.58 -34.59
N THR A 101 -27.52 -13.88 -33.85
CA THR A 101 -26.62 -14.46 -32.84
C THR A 101 -26.78 -13.67 -31.54
N PRO A 102 -27.90 -13.84 -30.81
CA PRO A 102 -28.00 -13.27 -29.48
C PRO A 102 -27.00 -13.95 -28.54
N LEU A 103 -26.30 -13.14 -27.75
CA LEU A 103 -25.43 -13.62 -26.67
C LEU A 103 -26.27 -14.01 -25.45
N LEU A 104 -25.61 -14.29 -24.32
CA LEU A 104 -26.25 -14.78 -23.10
C LEU A 104 -27.35 -13.82 -22.61
N ASN A 105 -27.03 -12.54 -22.54
CA ASN A 105 -27.97 -11.46 -22.29
C ASN A 105 -27.48 -10.15 -22.97
N SER A 106 -28.03 -8.99 -22.60
CA SER A 106 -27.71 -7.71 -23.23
C SER A 106 -26.41 -7.04 -22.74
N VAL A 107 -25.82 -7.55 -21.66
CA VAL A 107 -24.61 -7.01 -21.04
C VAL A 107 -23.35 -7.56 -21.70
N GLN A 108 -23.42 -8.78 -22.25
CA GLN A 108 -22.30 -9.43 -22.93
C GLN A 108 -22.08 -8.79 -24.29
N HIS A 109 -20.83 -8.43 -24.54
CA HIS A 109 -20.37 -7.94 -25.83
C HIS A 109 -19.67 -9.05 -26.62
N ASN A 110 -19.15 -10.07 -25.93
CA ASN A 110 -18.43 -11.18 -26.53
C ASN A 110 -18.89 -12.53 -25.97
N ALA A 111 -18.73 -13.58 -26.77
CA ALA A 111 -18.77 -14.97 -26.32
C ALA A 111 -17.83 -15.81 -27.19
N LEU A 112 -17.46 -17.00 -26.75
CA LEU A 112 -16.56 -17.88 -27.50
C LEU A 112 -17.32 -18.91 -28.33
N ALA A 113 -17.19 -18.86 -29.66
CA ALA A 113 -17.71 -19.87 -30.56
C ALA A 113 -16.64 -20.91 -30.91
N LEU A 114 -16.98 -22.18 -30.71
CA LEU A 114 -16.13 -23.33 -30.98
C LEU A 114 -16.65 -24.13 -32.18
N ASP A 115 -15.75 -24.47 -33.11
CA ASP A 115 -15.96 -25.50 -34.13
C ASP A 115 -15.08 -26.71 -33.80
N ILE A 116 -15.71 -27.84 -33.54
CA ILE A 116 -15.11 -29.00 -32.90
C ILE A 116 -15.17 -30.19 -33.85
N LYS A 117 -14.02 -30.80 -34.11
CA LYS A 117 -13.88 -32.08 -34.78
C LYS A 117 -12.97 -32.98 -33.95
N ALA A 118 -13.56 -33.75 -33.05
CA ALA A 118 -12.85 -34.67 -32.17
C ALA A 118 -13.46 -36.08 -32.24
N SER A 119 -12.86 -37.01 -31.51
CA SER A 119 -13.39 -38.35 -31.26
C SER A 119 -13.08 -38.77 -29.82
N PRO A 120 -13.77 -39.79 -29.27
CA PRO A 120 -13.49 -40.31 -27.92
C PRO A 120 -12.03 -40.69 -27.67
N THR A 121 -11.30 -41.09 -28.72
CA THR A 121 -9.88 -41.47 -28.63
C THR A 121 -8.90 -40.33 -28.92
N MET A 122 -9.39 -39.21 -29.47
CA MET A 122 -8.59 -38.03 -29.84
C MET A 122 -9.37 -36.74 -29.48
N PRO A 123 -9.57 -36.46 -28.19
CA PRO A 123 -10.30 -35.28 -27.76
C PRO A 123 -9.53 -33.98 -28.04
N VAL A 124 -10.23 -32.85 -27.97
CA VAL A 124 -9.64 -31.50 -28.07
C VAL A 124 -9.97 -30.68 -26.82
N CYS A 125 -9.11 -29.73 -26.48
CA CYS A 125 -9.21 -28.99 -25.23
C CYS A 125 -9.31 -27.48 -25.49
N LEU A 126 -10.23 -26.82 -24.80
CA LEU A 126 -10.18 -25.38 -24.53
C LEU A 126 -9.58 -25.20 -23.13
N VAL A 127 -8.43 -24.53 -23.04
CA VAL A 127 -7.62 -24.46 -21.82
C VAL A 127 -7.59 -23.02 -21.30
N ASN A 128 -7.78 -22.83 -20.00
CA ASN A 128 -7.55 -21.57 -19.30
C ASN A 128 -6.36 -21.71 -18.33
N GLU A 129 -5.40 -20.80 -18.42
CA GLU A 129 -4.21 -20.82 -17.56
C GLU A 129 -4.45 -20.28 -16.14
N GLY A 130 -5.61 -19.67 -15.89
CA GLY A 130 -5.93 -18.92 -14.68
C GLY A 130 -5.12 -17.63 -14.55
N PHE A 131 -5.01 -17.12 -13.33
CA PHE A 131 -4.16 -15.97 -13.00
C PHE A 131 -2.72 -16.44 -12.74
N TRP A 132 -1.97 -16.68 -13.83
CA TRP A 132 -0.60 -17.23 -13.83
C TRP A 132 -0.48 -18.60 -13.13
N GLY A 133 -1.45 -19.47 -13.39
CA GLY A 133 -1.57 -20.80 -12.82
C GLY A 133 -2.75 -20.93 -11.86
N ILE A 134 -3.31 -22.14 -11.81
CA ILE A 134 -4.34 -22.54 -10.86
C ILE A 134 -3.70 -23.47 -9.83
N ASN A 135 -3.81 -23.14 -8.54
CA ASN A 135 -3.27 -23.98 -7.48
C ASN A 135 -4.14 -25.22 -7.24
N ALA A 136 -3.82 -26.31 -7.92
CA ALA A 136 -4.36 -27.63 -7.67
C ALA A 136 -3.85 -28.15 -6.31
N VAL A 137 -4.77 -28.55 -5.43
CA VAL A 137 -4.44 -29.04 -4.09
C VAL A 137 -5.14 -30.36 -3.84
N ARG A 138 -4.37 -31.39 -3.49
CA ARG A 138 -4.88 -32.74 -3.22
C ARG A 138 -6.03 -32.71 -2.21
N GLY A 139 -7.14 -33.34 -2.58
CA GLY A 139 -8.37 -33.42 -1.80
C GLY A 139 -9.28 -32.19 -1.89
N ARG A 140 -8.85 -31.09 -2.53
CA ARG A 140 -9.67 -29.89 -2.67
C ARG A 140 -10.72 -30.09 -3.77
N CYS A 141 -11.96 -29.71 -3.45
CA CYS A 141 -13.06 -29.64 -4.40
C CYS A 141 -13.15 -28.25 -5.03
N TYR A 142 -13.35 -28.19 -6.34
CA TYR A 142 -13.53 -26.99 -7.14
C TYR A 142 -14.89 -27.02 -7.81
N ARG A 143 -15.65 -25.94 -7.71
CA ARG A 143 -16.98 -25.80 -8.29
C ARG A 143 -16.86 -25.12 -9.65
N LEU A 144 -17.22 -25.85 -10.70
CA LEU A 144 -17.27 -25.34 -12.06
C LEU A 144 -18.69 -24.88 -12.37
N SER A 145 -18.82 -23.74 -13.02
CA SER A 145 -20.00 -23.40 -13.83
C SER A 145 -19.60 -22.78 -15.16
N PHE A 146 -20.42 -22.93 -16.18
CA PHE A 146 -20.28 -22.19 -17.44
C PHE A 146 -21.61 -22.14 -18.18
N TRP A 147 -21.82 -21.09 -18.98
CA TRP A 147 -22.96 -21.00 -19.88
C TRP A 147 -22.57 -21.53 -21.26
N ALA A 148 -23.43 -22.36 -21.85
CA ALA A 148 -23.21 -22.82 -23.21
C ALA A 148 -24.51 -22.92 -24.02
N LYS A 149 -24.40 -22.67 -25.32
CA LYS A 149 -25.43 -22.88 -26.32
C LYS A 149 -24.93 -23.89 -27.35
N THR A 150 -25.57 -25.05 -27.37
CA THR A 150 -25.23 -26.12 -28.31
C THR A 150 -25.97 -25.91 -29.63
N LEU A 151 -25.25 -25.85 -30.75
CA LEU A 151 -25.86 -25.70 -32.07
C LEU A 151 -26.02 -27.04 -32.80
N LYS A 152 -24.92 -27.81 -32.90
CA LYS A 152 -24.87 -29.10 -33.62
C LYS A 152 -23.95 -30.12 -32.96
N TYR A 153 -23.48 -29.84 -31.75
CA TYR A 153 -22.49 -30.68 -31.10
C TYR A 153 -23.07 -32.03 -30.67
N GLN A 154 -22.37 -33.11 -31.01
CA GLN A 154 -22.65 -34.49 -30.61
C GLN A 154 -21.39 -35.08 -29.97
N GLY A 155 -21.40 -35.18 -28.64
CA GLY A 155 -20.28 -35.67 -27.84
C GLY A 155 -20.54 -35.39 -26.36
N THR A 156 -19.58 -35.75 -25.52
CA THR A 156 -19.53 -35.39 -24.11
C THR A 156 -18.55 -34.24 -23.87
N VAL A 157 -18.73 -33.55 -22.76
CA VAL A 157 -17.77 -32.58 -22.26
C VAL A 157 -17.28 -33.02 -20.90
N LYS A 158 -15.96 -33.02 -20.74
CA LYS A 158 -15.32 -33.15 -19.44
C LYS A 158 -14.69 -31.84 -19.02
N ALA A 159 -14.56 -31.66 -17.72
CA ALA A 159 -13.74 -30.63 -17.13
C ALA A 159 -12.52 -31.27 -16.47
N THR A 160 -11.35 -30.68 -16.65
CA THR A 160 -10.10 -31.18 -16.07
C THR A 160 -9.26 -30.08 -15.41
N LEU A 161 -8.44 -30.49 -14.45
CA LEU A 161 -7.24 -29.76 -14.03
C LEU A 161 -6.03 -30.58 -14.44
N CYS A 162 -5.10 -30.01 -15.20
CA CYS A 162 -3.90 -30.69 -15.69
C CYS A 162 -2.63 -29.84 -15.54
N SER A 163 -1.46 -30.46 -15.65
CA SER A 163 -0.18 -29.75 -15.73
C SER A 163 -0.15 -28.84 -16.95
N LYS A 164 0.72 -27.83 -16.91
CA LYS A 164 0.90 -26.85 -18.00
C LYS A 164 1.21 -27.49 -19.37
N ASP A 165 1.87 -28.64 -19.39
CA ASP A 165 2.17 -29.40 -20.61
C ASP A 165 1.10 -30.45 -20.97
N GLY A 166 0.05 -30.56 -20.14
CA GLY A 166 -1.04 -31.52 -20.29
C GLY A 166 -0.67 -32.97 -19.97
N SER A 167 0.55 -33.25 -19.50
CA SER A 167 1.05 -34.62 -19.27
C SER A 167 0.50 -35.27 -18.00
N GLN A 168 0.15 -34.48 -16.99
CA GLN A 168 -0.37 -34.95 -15.71
C GLN A 168 -1.79 -34.43 -15.48
N LEU A 169 -2.69 -35.32 -15.06
CA LEU A 169 -4.08 -35.02 -14.74
C LEU A 169 -4.29 -35.00 -13.22
N TYR A 170 -4.73 -33.87 -12.70
CA TYR A 170 -5.00 -33.67 -11.27
C TYR A 170 -6.47 -33.89 -10.91
N ALA A 171 -7.38 -33.52 -11.81
CA ALA A 171 -8.80 -33.76 -11.62
C ALA A 171 -9.49 -33.96 -12.97
N GLU A 172 -10.52 -34.79 -13.01
CA GLU A 172 -11.41 -34.94 -14.16
C GLU A 172 -12.84 -35.20 -13.67
N THR A 173 -13.81 -34.60 -14.34
CA THR A 173 -15.22 -34.95 -14.19
C THR A 173 -15.95 -34.81 -15.52
N VAL A 174 -16.95 -35.66 -15.77
CA VAL A 174 -17.89 -35.49 -16.87
C VAL A 174 -18.92 -34.43 -16.48
N VAL A 175 -19.25 -33.51 -17.38
CA VAL A 175 -20.35 -32.56 -17.21
C VAL A 175 -21.65 -33.26 -17.59
N SER A 176 -22.26 -33.96 -16.64
CA SER A 176 -23.30 -34.98 -16.88
C SER A 176 -24.55 -34.49 -17.63
N GLN A 177 -24.85 -33.19 -17.57
CA GLN A 177 -26.02 -32.62 -18.25
C GLN A 177 -25.71 -32.15 -19.68
N PHE A 178 -24.45 -32.23 -20.14
CA PHE A 178 -24.02 -31.70 -21.43
C PHE A 178 -23.98 -32.77 -22.54
N PRO A 179 -24.50 -32.49 -23.75
CA PRO A 179 -25.37 -31.37 -24.09
C PRO A 179 -26.82 -31.65 -23.66
N ALA A 180 -27.52 -30.63 -23.16
CA ALA A 180 -28.94 -30.76 -22.84
C ALA A 180 -29.78 -30.80 -24.13
N VAL A 181 -30.25 -31.98 -24.53
CA VAL A 181 -30.97 -32.21 -25.81
C VAL A 181 -32.22 -31.33 -26.00
N LYS A 182 -32.82 -30.81 -24.91
CA LYS A 182 -34.02 -29.95 -24.95
C LYS A 182 -33.74 -28.44 -24.92
N ALA A 183 -32.49 -28.00 -24.78
CA ALA A 183 -32.17 -26.57 -24.67
C ALA A 183 -32.16 -25.89 -26.06
N GLN A 184 -33.05 -24.91 -26.28
CA GLN A 184 -33.06 -24.08 -27.51
C GLN A 184 -32.22 -22.80 -27.39
N GLY A 185 -31.47 -22.63 -26.29
CA GLY A 185 -30.73 -21.40 -25.99
C GLY A 185 -29.54 -21.65 -25.07
N TRP A 186 -29.06 -20.57 -24.45
CA TRP A 186 -28.02 -20.64 -23.43
C TRP A 186 -28.50 -21.42 -22.21
N THR A 187 -27.66 -22.29 -21.68
CA THR A 187 -27.93 -23.11 -20.49
C THR A 187 -26.71 -23.07 -19.61
N LYS A 188 -26.91 -22.89 -18.30
CA LYS A 188 -25.85 -23.00 -17.31
C LYS A 188 -25.59 -24.47 -17.02
N TYR A 189 -24.33 -24.88 -17.07
CA TYR A 189 -23.85 -26.20 -16.73
C TYR A 189 -22.95 -26.11 -15.51
N GLU A 190 -23.00 -27.13 -14.66
CA GLU A 190 -22.25 -27.17 -13.40
C GLU A 190 -21.61 -28.54 -13.20
N ALA A 191 -20.45 -28.55 -12.55
CA ALA A 191 -19.75 -29.77 -12.15
C ALA A 191 -18.86 -29.50 -10.94
N THR A 192 -18.33 -30.57 -10.33
CA THR A 192 -17.34 -30.47 -9.25
C THR A 192 -16.13 -31.31 -9.60
N LEU A 193 -14.94 -30.71 -9.48
CA LEU A 193 -13.65 -31.38 -9.64
C LEU A 193 -13.02 -31.60 -8.27
N THR A 194 -12.46 -32.77 -8.01
CA THR A 194 -11.64 -33.00 -6.82
C THR A 194 -10.22 -33.33 -7.25
N ALA A 195 -9.26 -32.49 -6.87
CA ALA A 195 -7.86 -32.72 -7.23
C ALA A 195 -7.26 -33.89 -6.43
N ASN A 196 -6.50 -34.77 -7.08
CA ASN A 196 -5.85 -35.93 -6.48
C ASN A 196 -4.36 -35.68 -6.16
N ASP A 197 -3.79 -34.57 -6.63
CA ASP A 197 -2.42 -34.16 -6.37
C ASP A 197 -2.27 -32.63 -6.30
N ASN A 198 -1.05 -32.17 -6.01
CA ASN A 198 -0.74 -30.74 -5.90
C ASN A 198 0.02 -30.23 -7.12
N ASP A 199 -0.37 -29.08 -7.65
CA ASP A 199 0.40 -28.32 -8.64
C ASP A 199 0.02 -26.82 -8.58
N PRO A 200 0.96 -25.92 -8.24
CA PRO A 200 0.71 -24.48 -8.20
C PRO A 200 0.52 -23.83 -9.58
N GLN A 201 0.79 -24.57 -10.66
CA GLN A 201 0.78 -24.11 -12.05
C GLN A 201 -0.17 -24.95 -12.92
N ALA A 202 -1.15 -25.63 -12.32
CA ALA A 202 -2.15 -26.36 -13.07
C ALA A 202 -2.98 -25.43 -13.96
N GLN A 203 -3.60 -26.00 -14.98
CA GLN A 203 -4.50 -25.31 -15.90
C GLN A 203 -5.86 -25.99 -15.92
N PHE A 204 -6.90 -25.21 -16.12
CA PHE A 204 -8.26 -25.71 -16.31
C PHE A 204 -8.51 -26.02 -17.78
N ALA A 205 -9.20 -27.11 -18.10
CA ALA A 205 -9.64 -27.37 -19.46
C ALA A 205 -11.06 -27.92 -19.56
N LEU A 206 -11.77 -27.47 -20.59
CA LEU A 206 -12.96 -28.15 -21.13
C LEU A 206 -12.50 -29.06 -22.27
N VAL A 207 -12.79 -30.36 -22.13
CA VAL A 207 -12.37 -31.41 -23.05
C VAL A 207 -13.57 -31.92 -23.83
N PHE A 208 -13.49 -31.83 -25.16
CA PHE A 208 -14.55 -32.20 -26.10
C PHE A 208 -14.14 -33.45 -26.89
N ASP A 209 -15.03 -34.44 -26.95
CA ASP A 209 -14.76 -35.75 -27.59
C ASP A 209 -15.59 -36.04 -28.84
N GLY A 210 -16.38 -35.06 -29.28
CA GLY A 210 -17.36 -35.18 -30.35
C GLY A 210 -17.16 -34.22 -31.52
N VAL A 211 -18.21 -34.04 -32.31
CA VAL A 211 -18.19 -33.17 -33.50
C VAL A 211 -19.35 -32.19 -33.45
N GLY A 212 -19.09 -30.93 -33.82
CA GLY A 212 -20.11 -29.91 -34.05
C GLY A 212 -19.72 -28.56 -33.46
N GLN A 213 -20.72 -27.73 -33.17
CA GLN A 213 -20.52 -26.33 -32.77
C GLN A 213 -21.17 -26.02 -31.42
N VAL A 214 -20.42 -25.31 -30.58
CA VAL A 214 -20.81 -24.86 -29.23
C VAL A 214 -20.44 -23.38 -29.10
N GLN A 215 -21.29 -22.60 -28.46
CA GLN A 215 -20.95 -21.27 -27.95
C GLN A 215 -20.84 -21.34 -26.44
N ILE A 216 -19.82 -20.71 -25.84
CA ILE A 216 -19.53 -20.74 -24.41
C ILE A 216 -19.33 -19.32 -23.92
N ASP A 217 -19.77 -19.06 -22.70
CA ASP A 217 -19.66 -17.79 -22.00
C ASP A 217 -19.59 -18.04 -20.48
N MET A 218 -19.14 -17.03 -19.74
CA MET A 218 -19.18 -16.99 -18.26
C MET A 218 -18.66 -18.29 -17.60
N VAL A 219 -17.43 -18.71 -17.94
CA VAL A 219 -16.79 -19.91 -17.36
C VAL A 219 -16.17 -19.56 -16.02
N SER A 220 -16.59 -20.23 -14.95
CA SER A 220 -16.15 -19.93 -13.59
C SER A 220 -15.69 -21.19 -12.86
N LEU A 221 -14.58 -21.09 -12.13
CA LEU A 221 -14.05 -22.17 -11.30
C LEU A 221 -13.66 -21.62 -9.94
N PHE A 222 -14.39 -22.01 -8.90
CA PHE A 222 -14.12 -21.57 -7.52
C PHE A 222 -13.56 -22.70 -6.66
N PRO A 223 -12.49 -22.46 -5.88
CA PRO A 223 -12.11 -23.31 -4.77
C PRO A 223 -13.08 -23.08 -3.58
N PRO A 224 -12.87 -23.76 -2.42
CA PRO A 224 -13.52 -23.34 -1.18
C PRO A 224 -13.12 -21.91 -0.84
N THR A 225 -14.09 -21.12 -0.37
CA THR A 225 -13.96 -19.69 -0.10
C THR A 225 -13.95 -19.41 1.39
N PHE A 226 -13.42 -18.24 1.77
CA PHE A 226 -13.45 -17.76 3.14
C PHE A 226 -14.89 -17.74 3.66
N LYS A 227 -15.12 -18.37 4.81
CA LYS A 227 -16.44 -18.58 5.42
C LYS A 227 -17.49 -19.27 4.51
N ASN A 228 -17.04 -19.93 3.45
CA ASN A 228 -17.87 -20.68 2.48
C ASN A 228 -18.91 -19.82 1.73
N HIS A 229 -18.69 -18.51 1.60
CA HIS A 229 -19.57 -17.67 0.79
C HIS A 229 -19.52 -18.07 -0.70
N GLU A 230 -20.68 -18.14 -1.34
CA GLU A 230 -20.72 -18.17 -2.80
C GLU A 230 -20.12 -16.87 -3.34
N ASN A 231 -19.43 -16.94 -4.49
CA ASN A 231 -18.75 -15.77 -5.05
C ASN A 231 -17.74 -15.09 -4.07
N GLY A 232 -17.24 -15.85 -3.09
CA GLY A 232 -16.49 -15.31 -1.95
C GLY A 232 -14.98 -15.19 -2.14
N MET A 233 -14.31 -14.95 -1.01
CA MET A 233 -12.88 -14.62 -1.00
C MET A 233 -11.96 -15.84 -0.95
N ARG A 234 -10.73 -15.67 -1.45
CA ARG A 234 -9.63 -16.60 -1.35
C ARG A 234 -9.21 -16.72 0.13
N PRO A 235 -9.28 -17.93 0.74
CA PRO A 235 -9.15 -18.07 2.19
C PRO A 235 -7.85 -17.59 2.82
N ASP A 236 -6.71 -17.79 2.16
CA ASP A 236 -5.38 -17.42 2.69
C ASP A 236 -5.21 -15.89 2.77
N LEU A 237 -5.59 -15.15 1.72
CA LEU A 237 -5.56 -13.68 1.69
C LEU A 237 -6.59 -13.07 2.65
N ALA A 238 -7.83 -13.57 2.64
CA ALA A 238 -8.87 -13.09 3.55
C ALA A 238 -8.51 -13.35 5.03
N ASN A 239 -7.88 -14.50 5.33
CA ASN A 239 -7.41 -14.78 6.68
C ASN A 239 -6.30 -13.81 7.11
N MET A 240 -5.40 -13.41 6.22
CA MET A 240 -4.39 -12.41 6.58
C MET A 240 -5.01 -11.06 6.96
N LEU A 241 -6.07 -10.62 6.27
CA LEU A 241 -6.84 -9.44 6.68
C LEU A 241 -7.58 -9.65 8.00
N TRP A 242 -8.20 -10.82 8.18
CA TRP A 242 -8.93 -11.14 9.42
C TRP A 242 -8.03 -11.09 10.65
N GLN A 243 -6.77 -11.52 10.52
CA GLN A 243 -5.76 -11.49 11.57
C GLN A 243 -5.26 -10.08 11.91
N LEU A 244 -5.57 -9.06 11.10
CA LEU A 244 -5.30 -7.66 11.46
C LEU A 244 -6.34 -7.12 12.46
N HIS A 245 -7.49 -7.79 12.60
CA HIS A 245 -8.63 -7.33 13.39
C HIS A 245 -9.05 -5.87 13.07
N PRO A 246 -9.25 -5.52 11.78
CA PRO A 246 -9.54 -4.14 11.40
C PRO A 246 -10.85 -3.66 11.99
N LYS A 247 -10.89 -2.40 12.42
CA LYS A 247 -12.11 -1.77 12.96
C LYS A 247 -13.01 -1.23 11.87
N PHE A 248 -12.43 -0.84 10.74
CA PHE A 248 -13.14 -0.41 9.55
C PHE A 248 -12.43 -0.89 8.29
N MET A 249 -13.15 -0.88 7.17
CA MET A 249 -12.61 -1.12 5.83
C MET A 249 -13.06 0.01 4.90
N ARG A 250 -12.11 0.83 4.43
CA ARG A 250 -12.31 1.84 3.38
C ARG A 250 -12.36 1.15 2.02
N PHE A 251 -13.42 1.37 1.24
CA PHE A 251 -13.61 0.78 -0.09
C PHE A 251 -14.60 1.63 -0.92
N PRO A 252 -14.67 1.47 -2.25
CA PRO A 252 -13.80 0.70 -3.13
C PRO A 252 -12.46 1.41 -3.40
N GLY A 253 -12.22 2.54 -2.73
CA GLY A 253 -10.91 3.09 -2.43
C GLY A 253 -10.09 3.61 -3.60
N GLY A 254 -9.33 4.67 -3.30
CA GLY A 254 -8.27 5.23 -4.13
C GLY A 254 -8.75 5.62 -5.52
N CYS A 255 -7.84 5.51 -6.47
CA CYS A 255 -8.10 5.93 -7.85
C CYS A 255 -9.16 5.05 -8.53
N PHE A 256 -9.39 3.81 -8.06
CA PHE A 256 -10.35 2.87 -8.62
C PHE A 256 -11.81 3.36 -8.55
N VAL A 257 -12.19 4.11 -7.50
CA VAL A 257 -13.54 4.70 -7.40
C VAL A 257 -13.76 5.81 -8.44
N GLU A 258 -12.68 6.46 -8.86
CA GLU A 258 -12.72 7.63 -9.73
C GLU A 258 -12.71 7.26 -11.20
N GLY A 259 -11.89 6.26 -11.58
CA GLY A 259 -11.58 5.96 -12.97
C GLY A 259 -10.62 6.97 -13.60
N GLN A 260 -10.32 6.78 -14.89
CA GLN A 260 -9.39 7.60 -15.65
C GLN A 260 -9.81 7.74 -17.12
N GLU A 261 -9.68 8.93 -17.69
CA GLU A 261 -10.11 9.34 -19.04
C GLU A 261 -11.63 9.37 -19.27
N SER A 262 -12.42 8.47 -18.64
CA SER A 262 -13.87 8.38 -18.80
C SER A 262 -14.57 7.97 -17.50
N PRO A 263 -15.78 8.48 -17.18
CA PRO A 263 -16.55 8.00 -16.04
C PRO A 263 -17.08 6.56 -16.22
N ASP A 264 -16.99 5.99 -17.42
CA ASP A 264 -17.43 4.62 -17.70
C ASP A 264 -16.48 3.55 -17.16
N ASN A 265 -15.24 3.93 -16.81
CA ASN A 265 -14.25 3.03 -16.22
C ASN A 265 -14.01 3.27 -14.72
N ALA A 266 -14.87 4.07 -14.10
CA ALA A 266 -14.96 4.15 -12.65
C ALA A 266 -15.73 2.95 -12.08
N PHE A 267 -15.47 2.60 -10.83
CA PHE A 267 -16.34 1.66 -10.11
C PHE A 267 -17.77 2.23 -9.97
N ARG A 268 -18.77 1.53 -10.53
CA ARG A 268 -20.19 1.91 -10.49
C ARG A 268 -21.00 0.85 -9.75
N TRP A 269 -21.31 1.10 -8.48
CA TRP A 269 -21.75 0.05 -7.56
C TRP A 269 -22.99 -0.73 -8.06
N GLU A 270 -23.96 -0.06 -8.71
CA GLU A 270 -25.17 -0.70 -9.24
C GLU A 270 -24.87 -1.76 -10.31
N ARG A 271 -23.76 -1.61 -11.05
CA ARG A 271 -23.30 -2.57 -12.07
C ARG A 271 -22.60 -3.80 -11.48
N THR A 272 -22.32 -3.76 -10.19
CA THR A 272 -21.50 -4.77 -9.48
C THR A 272 -22.33 -5.66 -8.54
N ILE A 273 -23.66 -5.57 -8.59
CA ILE A 273 -24.56 -6.38 -7.75
C ILE A 273 -25.46 -7.27 -8.60
N GLY A 274 -25.99 -8.33 -7.99
CA GLY A 274 -26.85 -9.29 -8.67
C GLY A 274 -26.05 -10.44 -9.33
N PRO A 275 -26.69 -11.22 -10.23
CA PRO A 275 -26.06 -12.35 -10.89
C PRO A 275 -24.78 -11.97 -11.63
N ILE A 276 -23.77 -12.82 -11.55
CA ILE A 276 -22.43 -12.53 -12.09
C ILE A 276 -22.46 -12.40 -13.62
N GLU A 277 -23.29 -13.19 -14.29
CA GLU A 277 -23.53 -13.08 -15.74
C GLU A 277 -24.25 -11.80 -16.17
N GLU A 278 -24.76 -10.99 -15.24
CA GLU A 278 -25.40 -9.70 -15.53
C GLU A 278 -24.46 -8.51 -15.21
N ARG A 279 -23.23 -8.77 -14.76
CA ARG A 279 -22.22 -7.75 -14.47
C ARG A 279 -21.31 -7.55 -15.69
N GLU A 280 -21.21 -6.32 -16.17
CA GLU A 280 -20.42 -6.00 -17.38
C GLU A 280 -18.91 -6.11 -17.13
N GLY A 281 -18.48 -5.86 -15.89
CA GLY A 281 -17.09 -5.52 -15.62
C GLY A 281 -16.72 -4.17 -16.25
N HIS A 282 -15.51 -3.72 -16.02
CA HIS A 282 -14.99 -2.53 -16.68
C HIS A 282 -13.46 -2.57 -16.78
N TRP A 283 -12.90 -1.72 -17.63
CA TRP A 283 -11.46 -1.60 -17.73
C TRP A 283 -10.95 -0.71 -16.60
N ASN A 284 -10.16 -1.22 -15.67
CA ASN A 284 -9.49 -0.40 -14.66
C ASN A 284 -8.29 0.32 -15.32
N VAL A 285 -8.54 1.52 -15.84
CA VAL A 285 -7.53 2.28 -16.61
C VAL A 285 -6.37 2.71 -15.72
N ASN A 286 -6.65 3.12 -14.47
CA ASN A 286 -5.65 3.53 -13.50
C ASN A 286 -4.59 2.44 -13.29
N TRP A 287 -5.02 1.17 -13.23
CA TRP A 287 -4.15 0.05 -12.92
C TRP A 287 -3.92 -0.91 -14.10
N GLY A 288 -4.39 -0.59 -15.30
CA GLY A 288 -3.97 -1.25 -16.55
C GLY A 288 -4.44 -2.71 -16.72
N TYR A 289 -5.58 -3.10 -16.14
CA TYR A 289 -6.21 -4.40 -16.39
C TYR A 289 -7.74 -4.31 -16.38
N ARG A 290 -8.44 -5.31 -16.92
CA ARG A 290 -9.90 -5.40 -16.83
C ARG A 290 -10.30 -6.02 -15.49
N THR A 291 -11.29 -5.44 -14.82
CA THR A 291 -11.97 -6.05 -13.69
C THR A 291 -13.30 -6.67 -14.13
N SER A 292 -13.63 -7.81 -13.56
CA SER A 292 -14.86 -8.55 -13.82
C SER A 292 -16.05 -8.01 -13.03
N ASP A 293 -15.81 -7.10 -12.06
CA ASP A 293 -16.77 -6.67 -11.05
C ASP A 293 -17.40 -7.85 -10.28
N GLY A 294 -16.69 -8.98 -10.23
CA GLY A 294 -17.06 -10.15 -9.44
C GLY A 294 -16.95 -9.91 -7.94
N LEU A 295 -15.93 -9.18 -7.51
CA LEU A 295 -15.86 -8.54 -6.21
C LEU A 295 -16.56 -7.17 -6.29
N GLY A 296 -17.88 -7.19 -6.12
CA GLY A 296 -18.72 -6.01 -6.21
C GLY A 296 -19.10 -5.41 -4.86
N TYR A 297 -20.00 -4.44 -4.88
CA TYR A 297 -20.43 -3.70 -3.69
C TYR A 297 -21.00 -4.61 -2.59
N HIS A 298 -21.78 -5.63 -2.95
CA HIS A 298 -22.29 -6.60 -1.99
C HIS A 298 -21.16 -7.42 -1.36
N GLU A 299 -20.22 -7.89 -2.18
CA GLU A 299 -19.10 -8.70 -1.71
C GLU A 299 -18.12 -7.90 -0.84
N TYR A 300 -17.91 -6.61 -1.10
CA TYR A 300 -17.16 -5.71 -0.20
C TYR A 300 -17.85 -5.55 1.16
N LEU A 301 -19.17 -5.31 1.17
CA LEU A 301 -19.92 -5.19 2.42
C LEU A 301 -19.89 -6.49 3.22
N GLN A 302 -20.04 -7.63 2.55
CA GLN A 302 -19.93 -8.95 3.19
C GLN A 302 -18.53 -9.20 3.74
N LEU A 303 -17.48 -8.79 3.02
CA LEU A 303 -16.10 -8.88 3.50
C LEU A 303 -15.87 -8.02 4.75
N ALA A 304 -16.36 -6.78 4.78
CA ALA A 304 -16.26 -5.93 5.97
C ALA A 304 -16.91 -6.59 7.19
N GLU A 305 -18.16 -7.07 7.04
CA GLU A 305 -18.87 -7.82 8.09
C GLU A 305 -18.08 -9.06 8.52
N ASP A 306 -17.48 -9.77 7.58
CA ASP A 306 -16.74 -10.98 7.86
C ASP A 306 -15.45 -10.75 8.64
N LEU A 307 -14.81 -9.62 8.40
CA LEU A 307 -13.63 -9.15 9.12
C LEU A 307 -13.98 -8.57 10.50
N GLY A 308 -15.26 -8.33 10.78
CA GLY A 308 -15.71 -7.61 11.98
C GLY A 308 -15.44 -6.10 11.89
N ALA A 309 -15.26 -5.58 10.68
CA ALA A 309 -14.98 -4.18 10.39
C ALA A 309 -16.26 -3.43 9.99
N LYS A 310 -16.33 -2.15 10.34
CA LYS A 310 -17.33 -1.23 9.79
C LYS A 310 -17.01 -0.88 8.34
N PRO A 311 -17.98 -0.93 7.42
CA PRO A 311 -17.76 -0.43 6.06
C PRO A 311 -17.65 1.10 6.06
N LEU A 312 -16.55 1.61 5.51
CA LEU A 312 -16.33 3.02 5.19
C LEU A 312 -16.39 3.14 3.66
N TYR A 313 -17.44 3.77 3.15
CA TYR A 313 -17.69 3.83 1.71
C TYR A 313 -17.16 5.15 1.11
N VAL A 314 -16.36 5.05 0.06
CA VAL A 314 -15.87 6.18 -0.72
C VAL A 314 -16.78 6.39 -1.92
N VAL A 315 -17.25 7.63 -2.14
CA VAL A 315 -18.12 7.96 -3.28
C VAL A 315 -17.41 8.84 -4.30
N ASN A 316 -17.61 8.52 -5.58
CA ASN A 316 -17.18 9.39 -6.67
C ASN A 316 -18.07 10.64 -6.72
N VAL A 317 -17.45 11.82 -6.69
CA VAL A 317 -18.14 13.14 -6.72
C VAL A 317 -18.31 13.70 -8.14
N GLY A 318 -18.26 12.82 -9.13
CA GLY A 318 -18.28 13.15 -10.55
C GLY A 318 -16.95 13.68 -11.07
N ILE A 319 -15.84 13.21 -10.50
CA ILE A 319 -14.47 13.51 -10.92
C ILE A 319 -13.77 12.19 -11.24
N TRP A 320 -12.99 12.18 -12.32
CA TRP A 320 -12.11 11.08 -12.71
C TRP A 320 -10.78 11.65 -13.18
N HIS A 321 -9.76 10.80 -13.31
CA HIS A 321 -8.44 11.27 -13.74
C HIS A 321 -8.53 11.74 -15.20
N GLY A 322 -8.42 13.05 -15.42
CA GLY A 322 -8.51 13.66 -16.75
C GLY A 322 -9.91 14.13 -17.17
N GLY A 323 -10.90 14.16 -16.26
CA GLY A 323 -12.19 14.79 -16.55
C GLY A 323 -13.14 14.88 -15.36
N MET A 324 -14.28 15.52 -15.59
CA MET A 324 -15.31 15.73 -14.57
C MET A 324 -16.68 15.96 -15.20
N THR A 325 -17.72 15.60 -14.46
CA THR A 325 -19.08 16.10 -14.71
C THR A 325 -19.14 17.55 -14.25
N PRO A 326 -19.72 18.51 -15.00
CA PRO A 326 -19.90 19.89 -14.53
C PRO A 326 -20.56 19.92 -13.13
N TYR A 327 -20.03 20.74 -12.21
CA TYR A 327 -20.41 20.69 -10.79
C TYR A 327 -21.90 20.99 -10.53
N ASP A 328 -22.57 21.70 -11.45
CA ASP A 328 -24.00 22.02 -11.42
C ASP A 328 -24.89 20.87 -11.94
N SER A 329 -24.28 19.81 -12.44
CA SER A 329 -24.92 18.67 -13.11
C SER A 329 -24.62 17.34 -12.41
N ILE A 330 -24.18 17.38 -11.14
CA ILE A 330 -23.72 16.19 -10.39
C ILE A 330 -24.83 15.38 -9.73
N GLN A 331 -26.10 15.74 -9.91
CA GLN A 331 -27.23 15.05 -9.29
C GLN A 331 -27.23 13.52 -9.51
N PRO A 332 -26.87 12.98 -10.70
CA PRO A 332 -26.78 11.54 -10.90
C PRO A 332 -25.78 10.84 -9.96
N TRP A 333 -24.68 11.52 -9.61
CA TRP A 333 -23.66 10.98 -8.69
C TRP A 333 -24.15 11.02 -7.23
N ILE A 334 -24.91 12.05 -6.87
CA ILE A 334 -25.60 12.13 -5.57
C ILE A 334 -26.63 11.01 -5.45
N ASP A 335 -27.45 10.81 -6.49
CA ASP A 335 -28.46 9.76 -6.52
C ASP A 335 -27.81 8.36 -6.39
N GLU A 336 -26.71 8.13 -7.09
CA GLU A 336 -25.95 6.87 -6.99
C GLU A 336 -25.45 6.61 -5.56
N CYS A 337 -24.87 7.62 -4.90
CA CYS A 337 -24.48 7.55 -3.49
C CYS A 337 -25.67 7.23 -2.58
N MET A 338 -26.80 7.94 -2.73
CA MET A 338 -27.98 7.72 -1.89
C MET A 338 -28.61 6.34 -2.11
N ASN A 339 -28.54 5.82 -3.33
CA ASN A 339 -29.00 4.47 -3.66
C ASN A 339 -28.06 3.41 -3.04
N ALA A 340 -26.74 3.61 -3.06
CA ALA A 340 -25.76 2.74 -2.41
C ALA A 340 -25.99 2.66 -0.89
N LEU A 341 -26.28 3.81 -0.26
CA LEU A 341 -26.64 3.88 1.15
C LEU A 341 -27.99 3.21 1.44
N GLU A 342 -28.98 3.33 0.56
CA GLU A 342 -30.25 2.60 0.72
C GLU A 342 -30.08 1.09 0.56
N TYR A 343 -29.18 0.63 -0.32
CA TYR A 343 -28.82 -0.78 -0.42
C TYR A 343 -28.21 -1.29 0.88
N ALA A 344 -27.23 -0.58 1.43
CA ALA A 344 -26.53 -1.00 2.64
C ALA A 344 -27.40 -0.90 3.90
N ASN A 345 -28.17 0.20 4.05
CA ASN A 345 -28.81 0.56 5.32
C ASN A 345 -30.34 0.50 5.29
N GLY A 346 -30.96 0.46 4.10
CA GLY A 346 -32.42 0.54 3.95
C GLY A 346 -33.15 -0.72 4.42
N PRO A 347 -34.44 -0.59 4.80
CA PRO A 347 -35.28 -1.73 5.14
C PRO A 347 -35.55 -2.58 3.89
N VAL A 348 -35.86 -3.86 4.06
CA VAL A 348 -36.20 -4.79 2.96
C VAL A 348 -37.43 -4.36 2.14
N THR A 349 -38.19 -3.37 2.59
CA THR A 349 -39.33 -2.77 1.87
C THR A 349 -38.94 -1.65 0.91
N SER A 350 -37.71 -1.13 0.99
CA SER A 350 -37.19 -0.15 0.03
C SER A 350 -36.72 -0.84 -1.25
N LYS A 351 -36.53 -0.09 -2.33
CA LYS A 351 -36.09 -0.65 -3.63
C LYS A 351 -34.76 -1.39 -3.46
N TYR A 352 -33.75 -0.71 -2.91
CA TYR A 352 -32.41 -1.27 -2.80
C TYR A 352 -32.23 -2.18 -1.58
N GLY A 353 -32.98 -1.99 -0.49
CA GLY A 353 -32.99 -2.94 0.62
C GLY A 353 -33.61 -4.29 0.22
N ALA A 354 -34.64 -4.29 -0.64
CA ALA A 354 -35.17 -5.52 -1.23
C ALA A 354 -34.17 -6.21 -2.17
N MET A 355 -33.34 -5.44 -2.89
CA MET A 355 -32.26 -6.00 -3.72
C MET A 355 -31.18 -6.66 -2.85
N ARG A 356 -30.76 -6.02 -1.75
CA ARG A 356 -29.84 -6.60 -0.77
C ARG A 356 -30.35 -7.93 -0.22
N ALA A 357 -31.62 -7.96 0.19
CA ALA A 357 -32.27 -9.19 0.66
C ALA A 357 -32.31 -10.30 -0.40
N ARG A 358 -32.59 -9.97 -1.67
CA ARG A 358 -32.55 -10.94 -2.77
C ARG A 358 -31.16 -11.47 -3.06
N ASN A 359 -30.12 -10.67 -2.80
CA ASN A 359 -28.73 -11.11 -2.92
C ASN A 359 -28.27 -11.95 -1.70
N GLY A 360 -29.18 -12.30 -0.78
CA GLY A 360 -28.90 -13.22 0.32
C GLY A 360 -28.68 -12.58 1.68
N HIS A 361 -28.72 -11.24 1.78
CA HIS A 361 -28.47 -10.53 3.04
C HIS A 361 -29.64 -9.59 3.41
N PRO A 362 -30.66 -10.06 4.15
CA PRO A 362 -31.84 -9.25 4.48
C PRO A 362 -31.55 -8.16 5.52
N GLU A 363 -30.56 -8.33 6.38
CA GLU A 363 -30.22 -7.34 7.42
C GLU A 363 -29.41 -6.18 6.85
N PRO A 364 -29.48 -4.96 7.40
CA PRO A 364 -28.60 -3.87 7.00
C PRO A 364 -27.13 -4.16 7.30
N PHE A 365 -26.22 -3.80 6.38
CA PHE A 365 -24.77 -3.88 6.60
C PHE A 365 -24.24 -2.77 7.53
N GLY A 366 -24.94 -1.64 7.62
CA GLY A 366 -24.62 -0.59 8.60
C GLY A 366 -23.41 0.28 8.23
N ILE A 367 -23.45 0.94 7.06
CA ILE A 367 -22.50 2.02 6.74
C ILE A 367 -22.76 3.20 7.69
N GLU A 368 -21.73 3.55 8.46
CA GLU A 368 -21.72 4.67 9.41
C GLU A 368 -20.68 5.75 9.03
N TYR A 369 -19.71 5.40 8.18
CA TYR A 369 -18.67 6.30 7.70
C TYR A 369 -18.72 6.39 6.17
N LEU A 370 -18.67 7.61 5.65
CA LEU A 370 -18.67 7.87 4.22
C LEU A 370 -17.70 9.00 3.88
N GLU A 371 -16.87 8.74 2.88
CA GLU A 371 -15.92 9.71 2.33
C GLU A 371 -16.44 10.27 1.00
N ILE A 372 -16.48 11.60 0.91
CA ILE A 372 -17.00 12.32 -0.25
C ILE A 372 -15.83 12.72 -1.16
N GLY A 373 -15.58 11.91 -2.18
CA GLY A 373 -14.44 12.05 -3.10
C GLY A 373 -13.22 11.27 -2.64
N ASN A 374 -12.20 11.23 -3.50
CA ASN A 374 -10.88 10.69 -3.21
C ASN A 374 -9.84 11.68 -3.73
N GLU A 375 -8.94 12.20 -2.88
CA GLU A 375 -7.86 13.13 -3.28
C GLU A 375 -8.29 14.39 -4.06
N ASN A 376 -9.58 14.77 -4.04
CA ASN A 376 -10.15 15.72 -4.99
C ASN A 376 -9.95 17.21 -4.64
N ASN A 377 -9.14 17.52 -3.62
CA ASN A 377 -8.94 18.89 -3.12
C ASN A 377 -7.53 19.41 -3.39
N GLN A 378 -7.03 19.23 -4.61
CA GLN A 378 -5.69 19.68 -5.00
C GLN A 378 -5.65 21.17 -5.36
N PRO A 379 -4.52 21.87 -5.10
CA PRO A 379 -4.35 23.27 -5.49
C PRO A 379 -4.35 23.52 -7.01
N ASP A 380 -3.91 22.54 -7.79
CA ASP A 380 -3.94 22.59 -9.26
C ASP A 380 -5.22 21.91 -9.76
N PRO A 381 -6.16 22.65 -10.38
CA PRO A 381 -7.41 22.06 -10.90
C PRO A 381 -7.20 20.96 -11.94
N ARG A 382 -6.02 20.89 -12.57
CA ARG A 382 -5.67 19.82 -13.52
C ARG A 382 -5.33 18.50 -12.82
N GLN A 383 -5.17 18.51 -11.50
CA GLN A 383 -4.87 17.35 -10.67
C GLN A 383 -6.15 16.91 -9.93
N GLN A 384 -7.16 16.47 -10.68
CA GLN A 384 -8.40 15.89 -10.13
C GLN A 384 -9.12 16.81 -9.11
N SER A 385 -9.13 18.11 -9.35
CA SER A 385 -9.72 19.09 -8.45
C SER A 385 -10.62 20.05 -9.22
N ASP A 386 -11.90 20.09 -8.86
CA ASP A 386 -12.86 21.01 -9.45
C ASP A 386 -13.97 21.31 -8.44
N HIS A 387 -14.08 22.56 -7.98
CA HIS A 387 -15.16 23.02 -7.09
C HIS A 387 -15.44 22.05 -5.92
N TYR A 388 -14.37 21.50 -5.31
CA TYR A 388 -14.49 20.39 -4.38
C TYR A 388 -15.44 20.70 -3.22
N TYR A 389 -15.33 21.88 -2.61
CA TYR A 389 -16.20 22.27 -1.50
C TYR A 389 -17.66 22.42 -1.92
N GLU A 390 -17.94 22.95 -3.11
CA GLU A 390 -19.31 23.08 -3.64
C GLU A 390 -19.92 21.72 -4.01
N ARG A 391 -19.12 20.78 -4.51
CA ARG A 391 -19.55 19.38 -4.70
C ARG A 391 -19.82 18.72 -3.36
N TYR A 392 -18.86 18.82 -2.44
CA TYR A 392 -18.97 18.29 -1.08
C TYR A 392 -20.24 18.80 -0.38
N GLU A 393 -20.56 20.09 -0.49
CA GLU A 393 -21.75 20.66 0.14
C GLU A 393 -23.05 20.01 -0.37
N GLN A 394 -23.16 19.72 -1.67
CA GLN A 394 -24.34 19.10 -2.25
C GLN A 394 -24.52 17.66 -1.76
N PHE A 395 -23.45 16.86 -1.74
CA PHE A 395 -23.47 15.51 -1.16
C PHE A 395 -23.77 15.55 0.34
N TYR A 396 -23.08 16.40 1.09
CA TYR A 396 -23.26 16.59 2.53
C TYR A 396 -24.73 16.89 2.89
N LYS A 397 -25.37 17.83 2.18
CA LYS A 397 -26.78 18.18 2.38
C LYS A 397 -27.71 16.99 2.10
N ALA A 398 -27.49 16.27 1.00
CA ALA A 398 -28.30 15.11 0.64
C ALA A 398 -28.19 13.98 1.67
N ILE A 399 -26.96 13.67 2.10
CA ILE A 399 -26.67 12.61 3.08
C ILE A 399 -27.25 12.98 4.44
N ARG A 400 -26.93 14.16 4.99
CA ARG A 400 -27.41 14.58 6.32
C ARG A 400 -28.93 14.67 6.42
N SER A 401 -29.62 14.94 5.31
CA SER A 401 -31.08 14.97 5.27
C SER A 401 -31.72 13.60 5.58
N LYS A 402 -31.09 12.49 5.16
CA LYS A 402 -31.60 11.12 5.36
C LYS A 402 -30.85 10.35 6.47
N TYR A 403 -29.56 10.63 6.65
CA TYR A 403 -28.65 9.97 7.57
C TYR A 403 -27.93 11.00 8.46
N PRO A 404 -28.64 11.61 9.42
CA PRO A 404 -28.11 12.74 10.21
C PRO A 404 -26.88 12.37 11.06
N GLU A 405 -26.72 11.09 11.44
CA GLU A 405 -25.60 10.61 12.26
C GLU A 405 -24.40 10.08 11.45
N MET A 406 -24.47 10.10 10.11
CA MET A 406 -23.37 9.64 9.25
C MET A 406 -22.10 10.43 9.56
N LYS A 407 -20.97 9.74 9.73
CA LYS A 407 -19.64 10.35 9.83
C LYS A 407 -19.14 10.66 8.44
N ILE A 408 -19.03 11.95 8.13
CA ILE A 408 -18.65 12.44 6.81
C ILE A 408 -17.18 12.85 6.81
N ILE A 409 -16.43 12.24 5.89
CA ILE A 409 -15.02 12.48 5.66
C ILE A 409 -14.87 13.34 4.41
N GLY A 410 -14.08 14.42 4.53
CA GLY A 410 -13.72 15.29 3.41
C GLY A 410 -12.24 15.22 3.09
N ASN A 411 -11.88 15.35 1.81
CA ASN A 411 -10.50 15.34 1.36
C ASN A 411 -9.84 16.69 1.64
N VAL A 412 -8.60 16.64 2.10
CA VAL A 412 -7.68 17.77 2.05
C VAL A 412 -6.66 17.55 0.94
N VAL A 413 -5.66 18.44 0.81
CA VAL A 413 -4.61 18.30 -0.20
C VAL A 413 -3.86 16.99 0.04
N ALA A 414 -3.98 16.02 -0.88
CA ALA A 414 -3.36 14.71 -0.72
C ALA A 414 -1.86 14.70 -1.12
N TRP A 415 -1.44 15.58 -2.04
CA TRP A 415 -0.09 15.57 -2.60
C TRP A 415 0.64 16.88 -2.39
N GLY A 416 1.91 16.77 -1.98
CA GLY A 416 2.83 17.91 -1.87
C GLY A 416 2.63 18.84 -0.66
N ASP A 417 1.69 18.52 0.22
CA ASP A 417 1.48 19.24 1.49
C ASP A 417 1.55 18.27 2.68
N ASP A 418 2.53 18.47 3.56
CA ASP A 418 2.69 17.66 4.77
C ASP A 418 1.83 18.18 5.93
N ASN A 419 1.17 19.33 5.82
CA ASN A 419 0.28 19.91 6.83
C ASN A 419 -1.02 20.44 6.21
N PRO A 420 -1.77 19.57 5.50
CA PRO A 420 -2.95 19.98 4.77
C PRO A 420 -4.07 20.46 5.71
N LYS A 421 -4.95 21.33 5.20
CA LYS A 421 -6.01 21.95 6.01
C LYS A 421 -7.34 22.01 5.28
N TRP A 422 -8.42 21.94 6.05
CA TRP A 422 -9.76 22.25 5.58
C TRP A 422 -9.93 23.76 5.37
N ASN A 423 -9.87 24.20 4.11
CA ASN A 423 -9.95 25.63 3.75
C ASN A 423 -11.39 26.05 3.41
N SER A 424 -12.37 25.58 4.20
CA SER A 424 -13.79 25.89 4.02
C SER A 424 -14.50 26.09 5.36
N LYS A 425 -15.64 26.78 5.32
CA LYS A 425 -16.54 26.96 6.47
C LYS A 425 -17.56 25.84 6.61
N LEU A 426 -17.62 24.93 5.64
CA LEU A 426 -18.52 23.78 5.66
C LEU A 426 -18.15 22.84 6.80
N SER A 427 -19.17 22.25 7.43
CA SER A 427 -18.99 21.23 8.45
C SER A 427 -18.44 19.94 7.85
N VAL A 428 -17.50 19.32 8.56
CA VAL A 428 -16.88 18.05 8.22
C VAL A 428 -16.48 17.36 9.52
N ASP A 429 -16.70 16.05 9.62
CA ASP A 429 -16.40 15.31 10.84
C ASP A 429 -14.93 14.90 10.89
N LEU A 430 -14.41 14.37 9.77
CA LEU A 430 -13.02 13.95 9.62
C LEU A 430 -12.38 14.46 8.32
N LEU A 431 -11.07 14.72 8.35
CA LEU A 431 -10.26 15.08 7.19
C LEU A 431 -9.39 13.91 6.78
N ASP A 432 -9.40 13.55 5.50
CA ASP A 432 -8.54 12.50 4.96
C ASP A 432 -7.16 13.04 4.54
N GLU A 433 -6.11 12.60 5.24
CA GLU A 433 -4.71 12.92 4.98
C GLU A 433 -3.95 11.70 4.41
N HIS A 434 -3.19 11.90 3.33
CA HIS A 434 -2.43 10.85 2.64
C HIS A 434 -0.91 11.07 2.74
N TYR A 435 -0.15 10.02 3.07
CA TYR A 435 1.30 10.11 3.26
C TYR A 435 2.07 8.95 2.63
N TYR A 436 2.76 9.25 1.54
CA TYR A 436 3.68 8.33 0.86
C TYR A 436 5.11 8.89 0.94
N ARG A 437 5.91 8.38 1.88
CA ARG A 437 7.19 9.02 2.30
C ARG A 437 8.30 8.00 2.56
N SER A 438 9.46 8.45 3.03
CA SER A 438 10.59 7.59 3.45
C SER A 438 10.46 7.12 4.90
N PRO A 439 11.16 6.06 5.35
CA PRO A 439 11.17 5.66 6.77
C PRO A 439 11.51 6.82 7.69
N ASP A 440 12.51 7.60 7.28
CA ASP A 440 13.03 8.74 8.03
C ASP A 440 11.95 9.80 8.25
N TRP A 441 11.15 10.11 7.22
CA TRP A 441 10.05 11.06 7.35
C TRP A 441 8.99 10.58 8.36
N PHE A 442 8.65 9.28 8.31
CA PHE A 442 7.66 8.71 9.23
C PHE A 442 8.14 8.73 10.68
N ALA A 443 9.42 8.43 10.91
CA ALA A 443 10.01 8.54 12.24
C ALA A 443 10.08 10.01 12.71
N ALA A 444 10.44 10.95 11.83
CA ALA A 444 10.41 12.39 12.14
C ALA A 444 8.99 12.92 12.42
N ALA A 445 7.97 12.26 11.87
CA ALA A 445 6.56 12.61 12.05
C ALA A 445 5.96 12.07 13.37
N PHE A 446 6.76 11.50 14.27
CA PHE A 446 6.32 11.04 15.61
C PHE A 446 5.52 12.10 16.38
N HIS A 447 5.93 13.38 16.30
CA HIS A 447 5.28 14.52 16.98
C HIS A 447 4.36 15.35 16.07
N LYS A 448 4.01 14.85 14.88
CA LYS A 448 3.28 15.65 13.87
C LYS A 448 1.95 16.20 14.41
N TYR A 449 1.18 15.36 15.09
CA TYR A 449 -0.17 15.71 15.55
C TYR A 449 -0.20 16.45 16.89
N ASP A 450 0.93 16.57 17.59
CA ASP A 450 1.05 17.23 18.90
C ASP A 450 0.63 18.71 18.85
N SER A 451 0.69 19.35 17.68
CA SER A 451 0.36 20.76 17.50
C SER A 451 -0.99 21.01 16.84
N TYR A 452 -1.71 19.96 16.43
CA TYR A 452 -3.00 20.09 15.75
C TYR A 452 -4.06 20.71 16.67
N ASP A 453 -5.08 21.33 16.08
CA ASP A 453 -6.22 21.88 16.81
C ASP A 453 -7.13 20.76 17.31
N ARG A 454 -7.31 20.67 18.64
CA ARG A 454 -8.14 19.64 19.29
C ARG A 454 -9.63 19.91 19.18
N GLN A 455 -10.02 21.14 18.82
CA GLN A 455 -11.41 21.56 18.61
C GLN A 455 -11.83 21.50 17.14
N GLY A 456 -10.88 21.27 16.22
CA GLY A 456 -11.15 21.12 14.80
C GLY A 456 -11.77 19.76 14.44
N PRO A 457 -12.04 19.54 13.13
CA PRO A 457 -12.36 18.22 12.61
C PRO A 457 -11.32 17.18 13.01
N LYS A 458 -11.73 15.92 13.15
CA LYS A 458 -10.81 14.81 13.40
C LYS A 458 -10.02 14.47 12.14
N VAL A 459 -8.98 13.67 12.30
CA VAL A 459 -8.15 13.21 11.19
C VAL A 459 -8.41 11.74 10.94
N TYR A 460 -8.62 11.41 9.67
CA TYR A 460 -8.43 10.09 9.12
C TYR A 460 -7.13 10.09 8.32
N VAL A 461 -6.18 9.25 8.68
CA VAL A 461 -5.00 9.03 7.83
C VAL A 461 -5.34 7.90 6.86
N GLY A 462 -6.01 8.22 5.75
CA GLY A 462 -6.65 7.23 4.88
C GLY A 462 -5.70 6.40 4.06
N GLU A 463 -4.54 6.95 3.74
CA GLU A 463 -3.50 6.25 3.03
C GLU A 463 -2.14 6.62 3.61
N TYR A 464 -1.40 5.62 4.09
CA TYR A 464 0.01 5.82 4.38
C TYR A 464 0.85 4.58 4.11
N ALA A 465 2.06 4.79 3.59
CA ALA A 465 3.08 3.78 3.48
C ALA A 465 4.45 4.40 3.21
N VAL A 466 5.50 3.69 3.59
CA VAL A 466 6.84 4.01 3.12
C VAL A 466 6.98 3.62 1.65
N THR A 467 6.99 4.60 0.76
CA THR A 467 7.13 4.38 -0.71
C THR A 467 8.49 4.78 -1.25
N ASN A 468 9.37 5.34 -0.43
CA ASN A 468 10.77 5.56 -0.75
C ASN A 468 11.66 4.85 0.27
N GLY A 469 12.72 4.16 -0.15
CA GLY A 469 13.62 3.47 0.78
C GLY A 469 13.08 2.15 1.35
N TYR A 470 11.96 1.63 0.83
CA TYR A 470 11.34 0.38 1.28
C TYR A 470 12.08 -0.90 0.86
N GLY A 471 13.17 -0.80 0.10
CA GLY A 471 13.86 -1.96 -0.47
C GLY A 471 13.24 -2.42 -1.79
N LYS A 472 13.10 -3.74 -1.97
CA LYS A 472 12.49 -4.36 -3.16
C LYS A 472 11.05 -4.79 -2.91
N LEU A 473 10.78 -5.32 -1.72
CA LEU A 473 9.51 -5.94 -1.35
C LEU A 473 8.85 -5.24 -0.15
N GLY A 474 9.64 -4.57 0.69
CA GLY A 474 9.23 -3.97 1.97
C GLY A 474 10.15 -4.46 3.08
N ASN A 475 11.06 -3.60 3.53
CA ASN A 475 12.12 -3.94 4.50
C ASN A 475 11.77 -3.54 5.94
N MET A 476 12.64 -3.92 6.88
CA MET A 476 12.46 -3.61 8.30
C MET A 476 12.50 -2.10 8.60
N ASN A 477 13.33 -1.33 7.90
CA ASN A 477 13.39 0.14 8.07
C ASN A 477 12.03 0.78 7.77
N ALA A 478 11.38 0.38 6.67
CA ALA A 478 10.04 0.85 6.31
C ALA A 478 9.03 0.59 7.43
N ALA A 479 8.96 -0.66 7.89
CA ALA A 479 8.06 -1.07 8.95
C ALA A 479 8.31 -0.31 10.26
N LEU A 480 9.57 -0.05 10.63
CA LEU A 480 9.90 0.69 11.84
C LEU A 480 9.56 2.18 11.74
N GLY A 481 9.79 2.81 10.59
CA GLY A 481 9.33 4.19 10.36
C GLY A 481 7.80 4.29 10.55
N GLU A 482 7.05 3.38 9.93
CA GLU A 482 5.60 3.28 10.08
C GLU A 482 5.18 3.03 11.53
N ALA A 483 5.86 2.13 12.25
CA ALA A 483 5.57 1.86 13.66
C ALA A 483 5.76 3.11 14.53
N VAL A 484 6.82 3.88 14.31
CA VAL A 484 7.05 5.15 15.02
C VAL A 484 5.95 6.15 14.71
N TYR A 485 5.58 6.30 13.44
CA TYR A 485 4.47 7.18 13.06
C TYR A 485 3.14 6.77 13.71
N MET A 486 2.86 5.47 13.76
CA MET A 486 1.69 4.91 14.45
C MET A 486 1.69 5.24 15.94
N MET A 487 2.84 5.18 16.63
CA MET A 487 2.92 5.62 18.03
C MET A 487 2.55 7.10 18.20
N GLY A 488 2.95 7.96 17.26
CA GLY A 488 2.55 9.37 17.22
C GLY A 488 1.03 9.57 17.05
N MET A 489 0.40 8.76 16.19
CA MET A 489 -1.06 8.73 16.03
C MET A 489 -1.77 8.26 17.30
N GLU A 490 -1.27 7.22 17.96
CA GLU A 490 -1.83 6.73 19.24
C GLU A 490 -1.79 7.80 20.33
N ASN A 491 -0.65 8.49 20.46
CA ASN A 491 -0.47 9.58 21.43
C ASN A 491 -1.46 10.74 21.22
N ASN A 492 -1.91 10.93 19.98
CA ASN A 492 -2.81 12.01 19.57
C ASN A 492 -4.16 11.48 19.07
N SER A 493 -4.65 10.38 19.66
CA SER A 493 -5.90 9.76 19.19
C SER A 493 -7.17 10.57 19.54
N ASP A 494 -7.04 11.67 20.29
CA ASP A 494 -8.05 12.73 20.37
C ASP A 494 -8.14 13.58 19.09
N VAL A 495 -7.13 13.54 18.23
CA VAL A 495 -7.08 14.18 16.91
C VAL A 495 -7.24 13.14 15.81
N VAL A 496 -6.42 12.10 15.80
CA VAL A 496 -6.43 11.01 14.81
C VAL A 496 -7.41 9.93 15.25
N GLU A 497 -8.54 9.83 14.55
CA GLU A 497 -9.61 8.88 14.90
C GLU A 497 -9.53 7.59 14.09
N LEU A 498 -8.99 7.65 12.86
CA LEU A 498 -8.92 6.55 11.89
C LEU A 498 -7.55 6.57 11.19
N ALA A 499 -7.03 5.41 10.81
CA ALA A 499 -5.81 5.25 10.02
C ALA A 499 -5.81 3.91 9.25
N SER A 500 -5.29 3.92 8.02
CA SER A 500 -5.14 2.71 7.20
C SER A 500 -3.92 2.74 6.29
N TYR A 501 -3.14 1.65 6.29
CA TYR A 501 -2.02 1.43 5.37
C TYR A 501 -2.52 1.21 3.94
N ALA A 502 -1.81 1.73 2.94
CA ALA A 502 -2.13 1.54 1.52
C ALA A 502 -0.88 1.37 0.63
N PRO A 503 -0.89 0.50 -0.39
CA PRO A 503 -1.90 -0.51 -0.73
C PRO A 503 -1.72 -1.85 0.01
N ILE A 504 -2.80 -2.65 0.11
CA ILE A 504 -2.77 -3.91 0.86
C ILE A 504 -2.01 -5.02 0.14
N PHE A 505 -2.30 -5.20 -1.14
CA PHE A 505 -2.09 -6.45 -1.86
C PHE A 505 -1.23 -6.25 -3.10
N VAL A 506 -0.33 -7.19 -3.37
CA VAL A 506 0.33 -7.32 -4.68
C VAL A 506 0.48 -8.76 -5.14
N ASN A 507 -0.02 -9.05 -6.33
CA ASN A 507 0.32 -10.27 -7.05
C ASN A 507 1.70 -10.11 -7.72
N GLU A 508 2.67 -10.97 -7.38
CA GLU A 508 4.05 -10.85 -7.87
C GLU A 508 4.20 -11.01 -9.39
N ASN A 509 3.18 -11.51 -10.08
CA ASN A 509 3.24 -11.68 -11.53
C ASN A 509 2.97 -10.41 -12.32
N ASP A 510 2.26 -9.42 -11.75
CA ASP A 510 1.93 -8.16 -12.44
C ASP A 510 1.68 -7.01 -11.46
N ALA A 511 2.77 -6.49 -10.89
CA ALA A 511 2.72 -5.36 -9.98
C ALA A 511 2.57 -4.02 -10.74
N ARG A 512 1.66 -3.17 -10.29
CA ARG A 512 1.37 -1.82 -10.78
C ARG A 512 1.88 -0.72 -9.85
N TRP A 513 1.89 -0.98 -8.55
CA TRP A 513 2.39 -0.10 -7.50
C TRP A 513 3.12 -0.91 -6.43
N ARG A 514 4.07 -0.28 -5.73
CA ARG A 514 4.85 -0.87 -4.62
C ARG A 514 5.24 0.19 -3.59
N PRO A 515 5.47 -0.19 -2.32
CA PRO A 515 5.33 -1.53 -1.73
C PRO A 515 3.90 -1.82 -1.25
N ASP A 516 3.69 -3.05 -0.77
CA ASP A 516 2.38 -3.56 -0.33
C ASP A 516 2.59 -4.49 0.86
N MET A 517 1.68 -4.47 1.83
CA MET A 517 1.89 -5.25 3.06
C MET A 517 1.69 -6.76 2.88
N ILE A 518 0.83 -7.19 1.96
CA ILE A 518 0.59 -8.60 1.65
C ILE A 518 0.95 -8.90 0.20
N ARG A 519 1.84 -9.86 0.00
CA ARG A 519 2.42 -10.21 -1.29
C ARG A 519 2.12 -11.66 -1.62
N PHE A 520 1.70 -11.96 -2.85
CA PHE A 520 1.22 -13.31 -3.17
C PHE A 520 1.42 -13.72 -4.63
N SER A 521 1.20 -15.01 -4.87
CA SER A 521 1.02 -15.61 -6.19
C SER A 521 -0.26 -16.48 -6.17
N SER A 522 -0.52 -17.23 -7.24
CA SER A 522 -1.63 -18.20 -7.31
C SER A 522 -1.64 -19.23 -6.17
N SER A 523 -0.50 -19.49 -5.52
CA SER A 523 -0.32 -20.59 -4.55
C SER A 523 0.36 -20.22 -3.25
N ARG A 524 1.00 -19.04 -3.17
CA ARG A 524 1.76 -18.61 -1.99
C ARG A 524 1.36 -17.22 -1.57
N VAL A 525 1.55 -16.90 -0.30
CA VAL A 525 1.31 -15.58 0.28
C VAL A 525 2.36 -15.31 1.38
N MET A 526 2.71 -14.05 1.58
CA MET A 526 3.52 -13.58 2.70
C MET A 526 3.07 -12.21 3.18
N GLY A 527 3.38 -11.90 4.44
CA GLY A 527 3.34 -10.54 4.98
C GLY A 527 4.75 -9.93 4.98
N THR A 528 4.86 -8.67 4.59
CA THR A 528 6.09 -7.88 4.78
C THR A 528 6.27 -7.55 6.28
N PRO A 529 7.44 -7.03 6.71
CA PRO A 529 7.57 -6.46 8.05
C PRO A 529 6.48 -5.44 8.38
N SER A 530 6.04 -4.62 7.40
CA SER A 530 4.92 -3.68 7.57
C SER A 530 3.60 -4.39 7.89
N TYR A 531 3.30 -5.55 7.31
CA TYR A 531 2.12 -6.35 7.70
C TYR A 531 2.15 -6.70 9.19
N TYR A 532 3.31 -7.15 9.70
CA TYR A 532 3.43 -7.46 11.12
C TYR A 532 3.33 -6.22 12.00
N VAL A 533 3.80 -5.04 11.56
CA VAL A 533 3.57 -3.79 12.28
C VAL A 533 2.08 -3.42 12.32
N GLN A 534 1.39 -3.48 11.17
CA GLN A 534 -0.07 -3.26 11.08
C GLN A 534 -0.87 -4.30 11.88
N GLN A 535 -0.30 -5.48 12.15
CA GLN A 535 -0.90 -6.50 13.00
C GLN A 535 -0.65 -6.25 14.50
N LEU A 536 0.60 -6.00 14.88
CA LEU A 536 1.04 -5.94 16.27
C LEU A 536 0.57 -4.67 16.97
N MET A 537 0.61 -3.52 16.28
CA MET A 537 0.30 -2.23 16.89
C MET A 537 -1.18 -2.19 17.35
N PRO A 538 -2.18 -2.57 16.55
CA PRO A 538 -3.59 -2.58 16.98
C PRO A 538 -3.92 -3.68 17.99
N GLN A 539 -3.27 -4.85 17.92
CA GLN A 539 -3.47 -5.96 18.86
C GLN A 539 -2.90 -5.67 20.26
N HIS A 540 -2.08 -4.62 20.38
CA HIS A 540 -1.43 -4.21 21.62
C HIS A 540 -1.67 -2.73 21.88
N LEU A 541 -2.94 -2.36 21.97
CA LEU A 541 -3.39 -0.99 22.15
C LEU A 541 -4.35 -0.90 23.34
N GLY A 542 -4.00 -0.07 24.32
CA GLY A 542 -4.87 0.26 25.44
C GLY A 542 -5.98 1.25 25.06
N SER A 543 -6.95 1.44 25.96
CA SER A 543 -8.06 2.40 25.79
C SER A 543 -7.66 3.84 26.07
N GLN A 544 -6.52 4.08 26.72
CA GLN A 544 -6.09 5.42 27.10
C GLN A 544 -4.56 5.57 27.05
N VAL A 545 -4.10 6.70 26.53
CA VAL A 545 -2.68 7.06 26.49
C VAL A 545 -2.15 7.30 27.89
N VAL A 546 -0.90 6.92 28.14
CA VAL A 546 -0.17 7.23 29.37
C VAL A 546 1.09 8.00 29.01
N LYS A 547 1.34 9.09 29.73
CA LYS A 547 2.51 9.92 29.49
C LYS A 547 3.80 9.12 29.73
N VAL A 548 4.72 9.21 28.77
CA VAL A 548 6.07 8.64 28.84
C VAL A 548 7.09 9.77 28.94
N GLU A 549 8.05 9.64 29.86
CA GLU A 549 9.26 10.44 29.89
C GLU A 549 10.43 9.52 29.57
N GLN A 550 10.94 9.62 28.33
CA GLN A 550 12.12 8.89 27.89
C GLN A 550 13.37 9.72 28.16
N ASN A 551 14.40 9.08 28.69
CA ASN A 551 15.73 9.66 28.78
C ASN A 551 16.72 8.68 28.14
N ASP A 552 17.30 9.14 27.03
CA ASP A 552 18.36 8.44 26.32
C ASP A 552 19.68 9.20 26.57
N PRO A 553 20.58 8.70 27.43
CA PRO A 553 21.86 9.33 27.72
C PRO A 553 22.80 9.38 26.50
N PHE A 554 22.44 8.72 25.39
CA PHE A 554 23.15 8.79 24.11
C PHE A 554 22.58 9.80 23.13
N GLU A 555 21.43 10.44 23.44
CA GLU A 555 20.78 11.51 22.65
C GLU A 555 21.74 12.70 22.38
N GLY A 556 22.78 12.84 23.20
CA GLY A 556 23.90 13.78 23.01
C GLY A 556 25.30 13.17 22.86
N MET A 557 25.51 11.87 23.17
CA MET A 557 26.86 11.26 23.18
C MET A 557 27.21 10.45 21.92
N VAL A 558 26.30 10.33 20.96
CA VAL A 558 26.57 9.73 19.63
C VAL A 558 26.13 10.65 18.49
N ARG A 559 26.15 11.97 18.69
CA ARG A 559 26.17 12.89 17.54
C ARG A 559 27.59 12.94 17.01
N LYS A 560 27.97 11.97 16.16
CA LYS A 560 29.08 12.22 15.23
C LYS A 560 28.72 13.50 14.46
N PRO A 561 29.63 14.48 14.32
CA PRO A 561 29.43 15.60 13.41
C PRO A 561 28.97 15.04 12.05
N LEU A 562 27.88 15.57 11.50
CA LEU A 562 27.40 15.18 10.16
C LEU A 562 28.42 15.60 9.11
N THR A 563 29.10 16.71 9.39
CA THR A 563 30.23 17.15 8.59
C THR A 563 31.35 16.10 8.67
N PRO A 564 31.68 15.46 7.55
CA PRO A 564 32.70 14.43 7.54
C PRO A 564 34.07 15.08 7.73
N LYS A 565 34.91 14.44 8.55
CA LYS A 565 36.30 14.88 8.76
C LYS A 565 37.10 14.93 7.45
N HIS A 566 36.80 14.01 6.54
CA HIS A 566 37.37 13.97 5.20
C HIS A 566 36.25 14.15 4.18
N SER A 567 36.28 15.27 3.46
CA SER A 567 35.22 15.61 2.51
C SER A 567 35.77 16.27 1.26
N ARG A 568 34.90 16.45 0.27
CA ARG A 568 35.20 17.18 -0.97
C ARG A 568 34.08 18.18 -1.25
N VAL A 569 34.38 19.13 -2.13
CA VAL A 569 33.41 20.11 -2.65
C VAL A 569 33.31 19.97 -4.16
N GLY A 570 32.26 20.51 -4.75
CA GLY A 570 32.04 20.41 -6.18
C GLY A 570 30.90 21.25 -6.70
N PHE A 571 30.47 20.93 -7.90
CA PHE A 571 29.46 21.63 -8.65
C PHE A 571 28.43 20.66 -9.21
N GLY A 572 27.20 21.15 -9.33
CA GLY A 572 26.11 20.42 -9.95
C GLY A 572 25.17 21.36 -10.67
N THR A 573 24.26 20.76 -11.43
CA THR A 573 23.11 21.45 -12.01
C THR A 573 21.92 20.49 -12.05
N TRP A 574 20.74 21.09 -12.27
CA TRP A 574 19.50 20.37 -12.53
C TRP A 574 18.80 21.01 -13.72
N ASN A 575 18.56 20.27 -14.80
CA ASN A 575 17.97 20.78 -16.04
C ASN A 575 18.54 22.13 -16.54
N THR A 576 19.82 22.39 -16.26
CA THR A 576 20.49 23.68 -16.51
C THR A 576 21.94 23.47 -16.91
N ARG A 577 22.40 24.32 -17.84
CA ARG A 577 23.80 24.50 -18.18
C ARG A 577 24.38 25.64 -17.37
N ALA A 578 25.51 25.40 -16.73
CA ALA A 578 26.19 26.38 -15.90
C ALA A 578 27.70 26.26 -16.07
N THR A 579 28.37 27.39 -15.90
CA THR A 579 29.82 27.50 -15.92
C THR A 579 30.31 27.90 -14.53
N PHE A 580 31.36 27.25 -14.05
CA PHE A 580 31.99 27.49 -12.75
C PHE A 580 33.47 27.81 -12.94
N GLU A 581 33.98 28.83 -12.25
CA GLU A 581 35.43 29.10 -12.22
C GLU A 581 36.11 28.16 -11.23
N THR A 582 37.08 27.39 -11.69
CA THR A 582 37.95 26.56 -10.86
C THR A 582 39.26 26.26 -11.58
N ASN A 583 40.37 26.34 -10.85
CA ASN A 583 41.68 25.87 -11.30
C ASN A 583 41.99 24.46 -10.78
N LYS A 584 41.06 23.83 -10.06
CA LYS A 584 41.24 22.51 -9.45
C LYS A 584 41.00 21.41 -10.47
N ASP A 585 41.57 20.24 -10.18
CA ASP A 585 41.26 19.02 -10.94
C ASP A 585 39.95 18.43 -10.44
N MET A 586 39.15 17.93 -11.38
CA MET A 586 37.78 17.50 -11.15
C MET A 586 37.61 16.01 -11.46
N ASP A 587 36.69 15.36 -10.75
CA ASP A 587 36.08 14.09 -11.11
C ASP A 587 34.68 14.34 -11.65
N TYR A 588 34.39 13.84 -12.86
CA TYR A 588 33.07 13.93 -13.48
C TYR A 588 32.27 12.70 -13.10
N VAL A 589 31.58 12.77 -11.96
CA VAL A 589 30.81 11.66 -11.41
C VAL A 589 29.56 11.40 -12.27
N TYR A 590 28.80 12.46 -12.57
CA TYR A 590 27.59 12.35 -13.39
C TYR A 590 27.28 13.66 -14.13
N GLY A 591 27.01 13.59 -15.43
CA GLY A 591 26.68 14.75 -16.28
C GLY A 591 27.67 15.00 -17.43
N ASP A 592 27.38 15.98 -18.27
CA ASP A 592 28.11 16.30 -19.50
C ASP A 592 29.14 17.43 -19.29
N TRP A 593 30.15 17.14 -18.49
CA TRP A 593 31.13 18.12 -18.00
C TRP A 593 32.32 18.32 -18.94
N GLN A 594 32.74 19.57 -19.14
CA GLN A 594 33.90 19.95 -19.94
C GLN A 594 34.76 20.99 -19.19
N LYS A 595 36.09 20.86 -19.23
CA LYS A 595 37.02 21.83 -18.64
C LYS A 595 37.64 22.68 -19.75
N GLU A 596 37.55 24.00 -19.61
CA GLU A 596 38.09 24.99 -20.53
C GLU A 596 38.88 26.03 -19.74
N GLY A 597 40.22 25.94 -19.79
CA GLY A 597 41.10 26.79 -18.99
C GLY A 597 40.80 26.68 -17.49
N ASN A 598 40.44 27.81 -16.88
CA ASN A 598 40.08 27.91 -15.45
C ASN A 598 38.56 27.81 -15.21
N THR A 599 37.82 27.19 -16.14
CA THR A 599 36.39 26.97 -15.98
C THR A 599 36.04 25.51 -16.20
N VAL A 600 35.02 25.04 -15.48
CA VAL A 600 34.34 23.77 -15.77
C VAL A 600 32.88 24.08 -16.10
N ARG A 601 32.37 23.45 -17.14
CA ARG A 601 31.04 23.72 -17.68
C ARG A 601 30.22 22.45 -17.76
N GLN A 602 29.00 22.52 -17.25
CA GLN A 602 27.97 21.53 -17.55
C GLN A 602 27.29 21.93 -18.87
N THR A 603 27.38 21.08 -19.88
CA THR A 603 26.87 21.37 -21.23
C THR A 603 25.53 20.72 -21.53
N GLY A 604 25.08 19.77 -20.69
CA GLY A 604 23.80 19.07 -20.82
C GLY A 604 22.68 19.65 -19.95
N HIS A 605 21.48 19.10 -20.11
CA HIS A 605 20.29 19.38 -19.28
C HIS A 605 19.92 18.19 -18.38
N LYS A 606 20.92 17.41 -17.95
CA LYS A 606 20.69 16.29 -17.04
C LYS A 606 20.37 16.81 -15.64
N ASP A 607 19.62 16.01 -14.90
CA ASP A 607 19.24 16.30 -13.52
C ASP A 607 20.29 15.76 -12.55
N ALA A 608 20.38 16.37 -11.35
CA ALA A 608 21.27 15.93 -10.28
C ALA A 608 22.74 15.66 -10.71
N THR A 609 23.31 16.52 -11.57
CA THR A 609 24.67 16.32 -12.06
C THR A 609 25.71 16.58 -10.97
N LEU A 610 26.82 15.85 -10.99
CA LEU A 610 27.86 15.88 -9.96
C LEU A 610 29.26 15.97 -10.61
N CYS A 611 30.00 17.02 -10.27
CA CYS A 611 31.39 17.25 -10.65
C CYS A 611 32.18 17.69 -9.41
N ILE A 612 33.10 16.85 -8.93
CA ILE A 612 33.69 17.00 -7.59
C ILE A 612 35.18 17.34 -7.70
N GLU A 613 35.65 18.35 -6.97
CA GLU A 613 37.09 18.68 -6.89
C GLU A 613 37.87 17.52 -6.28
N LYS A 614 38.99 17.10 -6.88
CA LYS A 614 39.82 15.97 -6.39
C LYS A 614 40.49 16.24 -5.04
N SER A 615 40.65 17.51 -4.67
CA SER A 615 41.26 17.88 -3.39
C SER A 615 40.35 17.48 -2.23
N ILE A 616 40.95 16.81 -1.24
CA ILE A 616 40.29 16.43 0.01
C ILE A 616 40.44 17.58 1.00
N ILE A 617 39.34 17.92 1.67
CA ILE A 617 39.28 18.75 2.85
C ILE A 617 39.40 17.83 4.07
N ASP A 618 40.49 17.97 4.83
CA ASP A 618 40.74 17.22 6.07
C ASP A 618 40.42 18.10 7.29
N SER A 619 39.18 18.53 7.39
CA SER A 619 38.66 19.40 8.44
C SER A 619 37.14 19.40 8.40
N ASP A 620 36.50 19.42 9.56
CA ASP A 620 35.07 19.71 9.71
C ASP A 620 34.76 21.22 9.76
N HIS A 621 35.79 22.05 9.61
CA HIS A 621 35.69 23.51 9.52
C HIS A 621 36.43 24.02 8.28
N TYR A 622 35.71 24.61 7.33
CA TYR A 622 36.30 25.17 6.12
C TYR A 622 35.45 26.28 5.50
N THR A 623 36.07 27.08 4.63
CA THR A 623 35.38 28.10 3.83
C THR A 623 35.84 28.00 2.40
N CYS A 624 34.89 27.85 1.49
CA CYS A 624 35.11 27.78 0.07
C CYS A 624 34.50 29.01 -0.61
N LYS A 625 35.15 29.48 -1.67
CA LYS A 625 34.67 30.57 -2.51
C LYS A 625 34.67 30.11 -3.95
N PHE A 626 33.57 30.34 -4.63
CA PHE A 626 33.36 29.93 -6.01
C PHE A 626 32.80 31.11 -6.81
N ARG A 627 33.00 31.07 -8.12
CA ARG A 627 32.21 31.88 -9.05
C ARG A 627 31.43 30.97 -9.96
N ALA A 628 30.14 31.25 -10.12
CA ALA A 628 29.23 30.45 -10.91
C ALA A 628 28.34 31.33 -11.77
N ARG A 629 27.97 30.83 -12.95
CA ARG A 629 27.06 31.49 -13.88
C ARG A 629 26.11 30.46 -14.46
N LYS A 630 24.81 30.74 -14.39
CA LYS A 630 23.81 30.06 -15.20
C LYS A 630 23.98 30.50 -16.66
N ASP A 631 24.20 29.57 -17.57
CA ASP A 631 24.27 29.88 -19.00
C ASP A 631 22.86 29.85 -19.61
N GLU A 632 22.12 28.74 -19.42
CA GLU A 632 20.78 28.51 -19.96
C GLU A 632 20.07 27.36 -19.23
N GLY A 633 18.72 27.33 -19.21
CA GLY A 633 17.93 26.25 -18.61
C GLY A 633 16.89 26.70 -17.59
N ALA A 634 16.18 25.73 -17.01
CA ALA A 634 15.03 25.98 -16.14
C ALA A 634 15.40 26.37 -14.70
N GLU A 635 16.53 25.89 -14.18
CA GLU A 635 17.02 26.15 -12.81
C GLU A 635 18.30 26.99 -12.80
N GLY A 636 18.89 27.27 -11.65
CA GLY A 636 20.19 27.91 -11.51
C GLY A 636 21.34 26.91 -11.43
N PHE A 637 22.18 27.02 -10.41
CA PHE A 637 23.39 26.18 -10.26
C PHE A 637 23.52 25.66 -8.83
N ILE A 638 24.29 24.59 -8.67
CA ILE A 638 24.42 23.87 -7.40
C ILE A 638 25.88 23.86 -6.95
N ILE A 639 26.12 24.15 -5.67
CA ILE A 639 27.41 23.96 -4.99
C ILE A 639 27.32 22.74 -4.09
N ILE A 640 28.18 21.75 -4.32
CA ILE A 640 28.26 20.51 -3.54
C ILE A 640 29.29 20.68 -2.43
N PHE A 641 28.97 20.18 -1.24
CA PHE A 641 29.86 20.22 -0.09
C PHE A 641 29.65 19.00 0.81
N ASN A 642 30.57 18.75 1.74
CA ASN A 642 30.57 17.55 2.57
C ASN A 642 30.49 16.24 1.75
N TYR A 643 31.01 16.22 0.52
CA TYR A 643 30.94 15.06 -0.36
C TYR A 643 31.88 13.95 0.11
N VAL A 644 31.32 12.79 0.42
CA VAL A 644 32.05 11.55 0.75
C VAL A 644 31.96 10.58 -0.42
N ASP A 645 30.73 10.34 -0.89
CA ASP A 645 30.42 9.47 -2.02
C ASP A 645 29.09 9.89 -2.69
N GLU A 646 28.68 9.18 -3.74
CA GLU A 646 27.45 9.47 -4.52
C GLU A 646 26.14 9.35 -3.72
N LYS A 647 26.17 8.78 -2.52
CA LYS A 647 25.02 8.61 -1.63
C LYS A 647 25.09 9.49 -0.37
N ASN A 648 26.21 10.19 -0.14
CA ASN A 648 26.47 10.93 1.08
C ASN A 648 27.17 12.27 0.79
N TYR A 649 26.38 13.34 0.68
CA TYR A 649 26.86 14.70 0.44
C TYR A 649 25.78 15.73 0.78
N CYS A 650 26.12 17.02 0.78
CA CYS A 650 25.15 18.11 0.85
C CYS A 650 25.28 19.00 -0.39
N TRP A 651 24.23 19.73 -0.72
CA TRP A 651 24.35 20.79 -1.70
C TRP A 651 23.58 22.04 -1.33
N VAL A 652 24.00 23.17 -1.91
CA VAL A 652 23.23 24.39 -1.96
C VAL A 652 22.74 24.56 -3.39
N ASN A 653 21.43 24.43 -3.59
CA ASN A 653 20.77 24.69 -4.88
C ASN A 653 20.39 26.16 -4.93
N PHE A 654 21.08 26.95 -5.76
CA PHE A 654 20.70 28.33 -6.02
C PHE A 654 19.83 28.40 -7.27
N GLY A 655 18.52 28.63 -7.08
CA GLY A 655 17.58 28.81 -8.19
C GLY A 655 16.93 27.50 -8.64
N GLY A 656 16.57 26.65 -7.69
CA GLY A 656 15.79 25.44 -7.95
C GLY A 656 14.30 25.70 -8.11
N TRP A 657 13.54 24.62 -8.35
CA TRP A 657 12.08 24.65 -8.56
C TRP A 657 11.70 25.67 -9.63
N THR A 658 12.27 25.49 -10.83
CA THR A 658 12.09 26.43 -11.96
C THR A 658 12.54 27.84 -11.60
N ASN A 659 13.71 27.94 -10.94
CA ASN A 659 14.36 29.21 -10.61
C ASN A 659 13.56 30.13 -9.67
N SER A 660 12.77 29.55 -8.76
CA SER A 660 11.91 30.29 -7.84
C SER A 660 12.42 30.32 -6.40
N GLN A 661 13.33 29.40 -6.03
CA GLN A 661 13.88 29.34 -4.68
C GLN A 661 15.33 28.85 -4.62
N HIS A 662 16.00 29.18 -3.53
CA HIS A 662 17.26 28.59 -3.09
C HIS A 662 16.99 27.54 -2.01
N ALA A 663 17.84 26.53 -1.90
CA ALA A 663 17.72 25.50 -0.87
C ALA A 663 19.09 24.92 -0.44
N ILE A 664 19.16 24.44 0.79
CA ILE A 664 20.18 23.50 1.26
C ILE A 664 19.52 22.14 1.44
N GLU A 665 20.06 21.12 0.78
CA GLU A 665 19.57 19.74 0.89
C GLU A 665 20.71 18.82 1.31
N GLN A 666 20.43 17.89 2.22
CA GLN A 666 21.34 16.87 2.74
C GLN A 666 20.97 15.53 2.10
N ILE A 667 21.96 14.84 1.54
CA ILE A 667 21.82 13.50 0.96
C ILE A 667 22.51 12.51 1.88
N SER A 668 21.77 11.53 2.39
CA SER A 668 22.26 10.52 3.33
C SER A 668 21.77 9.14 2.88
N ASN A 669 22.69 8.23 2.60
CA ASN A 669 22.40 6.92 1.98
C ASN A 669 21.52 6.99 0.71
N GLY A 670 21.58 8.10 -0.03
CA GLY A 670 20.76 8.36 -1.22
C GLY A 670 19.38 8.96 -0.94
N GLY A 671 18.94 9.02 0.32
CA GLY A 671 17.77 9.78 0.74
C GLY A 671 18.07 11.27 0.79
N LYS A 672 17.11 12.13 0.45
CA LYS A 672 17.28 13.59 0.41
C LYS A 672 16.42 14.27 1.47
N LEU A 673 17.02 15.18 2.24
CA LEU A 673 16.37 15.98 3.28
C LEU A 673 16.55 17.48 3.00
N LEU A 674 15.47 18.26 3.01
CA LEU A 674 15.53 19.71 2.92
C LEU A 674 15.90 20.31 4.29
N THR A 675 17.07 20.94 4.36
CA THR A 675 17.59 21.56 5.59
C THR A 675 17.07 22.99 5.74
N ALA A 676 17.11 23.77 4.66
CA ALA A 676 16.65 25.16 4.63
C ALA A 676 16.22 25.55 3.21
N SER A 677 15.27 26.48 3.08
CA SER A 677 14.89 27.08 1.81
C SER A 677 14.58 28.58 1.95
N LYS A 678 14.79 29.34 0.88
CA LYS A 678 14.52 30.78 0.81
C LYS A 678 14.13 31.15 -0.63
N ARG A 679 13.11 31.97 -0.83
CA ARG A 679 12.77 32.47 -2.17
C ARG A 679 13.94 33.23 -2.79
N GLY A 680 14.17 33.02 -4.09
CA GLY A 680 15.28 33.64 -4.81
C GLY A 680 15.44 33.07 -6.22
N HIS A 681 16.18 33.76 -7.08
CA HIS A 681 16.37 33.37 -8.48
C HIS A 681 17.79 33.71 -8.95
N ILE A 682 18.25 33.02 -9.99
CA ILE A 682 19.53 33.24 -10.67
C ILE A 682 19.28 33.77 -12.09
N GLU A 683 19.94 34.85 -12.45
CA GLU A 683 19.89 35.44 -13.80
C GLU A 683 20.83 34.69 -14.76
N SER A 684 20.33 34.36 -15.95
CA SER A 684 21.16 33.77 -16.99
C SER A 684 22.20 34.77 -17.52
N GLY A 685 23.43 34.32 -17.73
CA GLY A 685 24.53 35.12 -18.27
C GLY A 685 25.27 35.99 -17.24
N ARG A 686 24.78 36.09 -15.99
CA ARG A 686 25.42 36.84 -14.91
C ARG A 686 26.31 35.94 -14.04
N TRP A 687 27.53 36.38 -13.78
CA TRP A 687 28.41 35.75 -12.81
C TRP A 687 28.04 36.15 -11.38
N TYR A 688 28.05 35.16 -10.49
CA TYR A 688 27.79 35.31 -9.07
C TYR A 688 29.00 34.86 -8.25
N ASP A 689 29.30 35.60 -7.19
CA ASP A 689 30.28 35.21 -6.18
C ASP A 689 29.58 34.41 -5.08
N VAL A 690 29.98 33.16 -4.89
CA VAL A 690 29.42 32.28 -3.86
C VAL A 690 30.46 32.06 -2.77
N THR A 691 30.08 32.29 -1.52
CA THR A 691 30.88 31.87 -0.36
C THR A 691 30.10 30.82 0.42
N LEU A 692 30.75 29.70 0.72
CA LEU A 692 30.21 28.65 1.57
C LEU A 692 31.13 28.48 2.77
N GLN A 693 30.59 28.58 3.96
CA GLN A 693 31.29 28.31 5.21
C GLN A 693 30.64 27.11 5.89
N VAL A 694 31.46 26.14 6.26
CA VAL A 694 31.09 24.97 7.05
C VAL A 694 31.91 25.01 8.34
N ALA A 695 31.26 24.89 9.48
CA ALA A 695 31.89 24.88 10.80
C ALA A 695 31.17 23.88 11.71
N GLY A 696 31.71 22.66 11.80
CA GLY A 696 30.96 21.51 12.29
C GLY A 696 29.69 21.37 11.45
N ASP A 697 28.54 21.25 12.09
CA ASP A 697 27.25 21.15 11.38
C ASP A 697 26.68 22.51 10.97
N SER A 698 27.29 23.64 11.37
CA SER A 698 26.84 24.96 10.94
C SER A 698 27.23 25.23 9.48
N VAL A 699 26.25 25.65 8.68
CA VAL A 699 26.44 26.02 7.27
C VAL A 699 25.94 27.44 7.04
N LYS A 700 26.82 28.27 6.50
CA LYS A 700 26.47 29.60 6.00
C LYS A 700 26.79 29.71 4.52
N ALA A 701 25.87 30.28 3.76
CA ALA A 701 26.03 30.48 2.33
C ALA A 701 25.68 31.91 1.94
N TRP A 702 26.56 32.54 1.17
CA TRP A 702 26.39 33.87 0.61
C TRP A 702 26.38 33.83 -0.91
N LEU A 703 25.57 34.71 -1.50
CA LEU A 703 25.51 34.99 -2.92
C LEU A 703 25.71 36.49 -3.12
N ASP A 704 26.74 36.91 -3.84
CA ASP A 704 27.14 38.33 -4.03
C ASP A 704 27.23 39.13 -2.72
N ASN A 705 27.79 38.50 -1.68
CA ASN A 705 27.91 39.01 -0.31
C ASN A 705 26.59 39.15 0.47
N GLU A 706 25.43 38.79 -0.10
CA GLU A 706 24.19 38.64 0.66
C GLU A 706 24.17 37.28 1.36
N LEU A 707 23.91 37.28 2.67
CA LEU A 707 23.70 36.04 3.43
C LEU A 707 22.36 35.41 3.02
N VAL A 708 22.44 34.27 2.34
CA VAL A 708 21.25 33.52 1.88
C VAL A 708 20.83 32.50 2.95
N PHE A 709 21.79 31.78 3.54
CA PHE A 709 21.54 30.77 4.55
C PHE A 709 22.49 30.93 5.74
N ASP A 710 21.93 30.79 6.95
CA ASP A 710 22.64 30.60 8.22
C ASP A 710 21.87 29.51 8.97
N THR A 711 22.37 28.28 8.89
CA THR A 711 21.63 27.10 9.36
C THR A 711 22.58 26.06 9.96
N VAL A 712 21.99 24.99 10.47
CA VAL A 712 22.70 23.79 10.93
C VAL A 712 22.20 22.59 10.13
N LEU A 713 23.12 21.71 9.72
CA LEU A 713 22.77 20.41 9.16
C LEU A 713 21.95 19.64 10.20
N LYS A 714 20.92 18.94 9.72
CA LYS A 714 19.99 18.24 10.60
C LYS A 714 20.54 16.86 10.87
N HIS A 715 20.76 16.55 12.15
CA HIS A 715 21.07 15.18 12.54
C HIS A 715 19.89 14.30 12.17
N ASP A 716 20.21 13.05 11.86
CA ASP A 716 19.21 12.04 11.61
C ASP A 716 18.48 11.71 12.91
N GLU A 717 17.50 12.54 13.29
CA GLU A 717 16.58 12.33 14.42
C GLU A 717 15.61 11.16 14.16
N THR A 718 15.76 10.50 13.02
CA THR A 718 14.90 9.40 12.56
C THR A 718 15.46 8.03 12.95
N LYS A 719 16.73 8.00 13.40
CA LYS A 719 17.41 6.83 13.95
C LYS A 719 17.63 6.97 15.45
N GLY A 720 16.98 6.11 16.22
CA GLY A 720 17.09 6.13 17.67
C GLY A 720 16.04 5.27 18.35
N ILE A 721 15.80 5.57 19.62
CA ILE A 721 14.78 4.91 20.43
C ILE A 721 13.55 5.81 20.51
N PHE A 722 12.40 5.26 20.17
CA PHE A 722 11.09 5.90 20.32
C PHE A 722 10.24 5.07 21.26
N SER A 723 9.50 5.73 22.16
CA SER A 723 8.60 5.03 23.06
C SER A 723 7.25 5.72 23.24
N SER A 724 6.22 4.89 23.42
CA SER A 724 4.87 5.31 23.79
C SER A 724 4.26 4.31 24.77
N ALA A 725 3.21 4.72 25.47
CA ALA A 725 2.50 3.85 26.38
C ALA A 725 0.99 4.09 26.37
N THR A 726 0.24 3.00 26.51
CA THR A 726 -1.21 3.01 26.70
C THR A 726 -1.57 2.09 27.86
N ILE A 727 -2.71 2.34 28.51
CA ILE A 727 -3.32 1.41 29.44
C ILE A 727 -4.67 0.97 28.90
N ASP A 728 -5.02 -0.28 29.12
CA ASP A 728 -6.38 -0.77 28.96
C ASP A 728 -7.12 -0.60 30.30
N ASP A 729 -8.10 0.29 30.34
CA ASP A 729 -8.88 0.57 31.57
C ASP A 729 -9.76 -0.60 32.00
N ALA A 730 -10.14 -1.50 31.08
CA ALA A 730 -10.97 -2.66 31.40
C ALA A 730 -10.16 -3.74 32.11
N THR A 731 -8.93 -3.97 31.68
CA THR A 731 -8.06 -5.04 32.22
C THR A 731 -7.03 -4.51 33.23
N GLY A 732 -6.73 -3.22 33.20
CA GLY A 732 -5.63 -2.61 33.95
C GLY A 732 -4.25 -2.96 33.39
N GLU A 733 -4.16 -3.54 32.20
CA GLU A 733 -2.89 -3.89 31.55
C GLU A 733 -2.21 -2.62 31.00
N LEU A 734 -0.95 -2.41 31.37
CA LEU A 734 -0.11 -1.33 30.82
C LEU A 734 0.72 -1.90 29.66
N ILE A 735 0.67 -1.20 28.53
CA ILE A 735 1.33 -1.60 27.29
C ILE A 735 2.34 -0.51 26.92
N VAL A 736 3.60 -0.87 26.81
CA VAL A 736 4.70 0.03 26.47
C VAL A 736 5.31 -0.41 25.15
N LYS A 737 5.40 0.50 24.18
CA LYS A 737 5.97 0.24 22.86
C LYS A 737 7.32 0.94 22.78
N VAL A 738 8.33 0.23 22.28
CA VAL A 738 9.69 0.74 22.12
C VAL A 738 10.23 0.31 20.75
N ALA A 739 10.41 1.28 19.85
CA ALA A 739 11.03 1.06 18.55
C ALA A 739 12.49 1.51 18.58
N ASN A 740 13.39 0.69 18.04
CA ASN A 740 14.77 1.01 17.77
C ASN A 740 14.99 1.01 16.25
N THR A 741 15.07 2.20 15.67
CA THR A 741 15.31 2.40 14.23
C THR A 741 16.80 2.44 13.88
N SER A 742 17.69 2.25 14.87
CA SER A 742 19.15 2.28 14.69
C SER A 742 19.77 0.89 14.54
N ASP A 743 21.06 0.88 14.16
CA ASP A 743 21.93 -0.30 14.08
C ASP A 743 22.62 -0.64 15.41
N VAL A 744 22.31 0.09 16.49
CA VAL A 744 22.92 -0.09 17.79
C VAL A 744 21.96 -0.79 18.74
N ALA A 745 22.38 -1.95 19.26
CA ALA A 745 21.70 -2.61 20.37
C ALA A 745 21.84 -1.79 21.66
N THR A 746 20.79 -1.74 22.47
CA THR A 746 20.83 -1.13 23.80
C THR A 746 20.01 -1.94 24.81
N THR A 747 19.92 -1.46 26.04
CA THR A 747 19.02 -2.00 27.07
C THR A 747 18.12 -0.87 27.57
N ALA A 748 16.84 -1.18 27.78
CA ALA A 748 15.87 -0.24 28.33
C ALA A 748 15.40 -0.71 29.70
N ASN A 749 15.17 0.26 30.60
CA ASN A 749 14.52 0.03 31.88
C ASN A 749 13.25 0.88 31.95
N VAL A 750 12.10 0.21 32.04
CA VAL A 750 10.80 0.85 32.24
C VAL A 750 10.59 1.03 33.74
N ASN A 751 10.63 2.28 34.21
CA ASN A 751 10.34 2.63 35.59
C ASN A 751 8.87 2.99 35.73
N LEU A 752 8.20 2.37 36.70
CA LEU A 752 6.77 2.45 36.87
C LEU A 752 6.45 3.16 38.19
N LYS A 753 5.69 4.24 38.10
CA LYS A 753 5.08 4.90 39.25
C LYS A 753 3.58 4.62 39.26
N ASN A 754 3.04 4.37 40.45
CA ASN A 754 1.63 3.99 40.66
C ASN A 754 1.22 2.70 39.91
N PHE A 755 2.17 1.81 39.61
CA PHE A 755 1.94 0.52 38.99
C PHE A 755 3.02 -0.47 39.43
N THR A 756 2.60 -1.68 39.80
CA THR A 756 3.51 -2.77 40.19
C THR A 756 3.15 -3.99 39.33
N PRO A 757 3.97 -4.36 38.33
CA PRO A 757 3.66 -5.48 37.44
C PRO A 757 3.75 -6.82 38.18
N ALA A 758 2.69 -7.64 38.08
CA ALA A 758 2.70 -9.03 38.54
C ALA A 758 3.31 -9.98 37.49
N SER A 759 3.18 -9.63 36.21
CA SER A 759 3.82 -10.33 35.11
C SER A 759 4.22 -9.35 34.02
N ALA A 760 5.25 -9.72 33.25
CA ALA A 760 5.75 -8.94 32.14
C ALA A 760 6.13 -9.87 30.99
N ARG A 761 5.85 -9.45 29.76
CA ARG A 761 6.32 -10.10 28.54
C ARG A 761 6.63 -9.07 27.47
N VAL A 762 7.47 -9.43 26.51
CA VAL A 762 7.75 -8.65 25.32
C VAL A 762 7.39 -9.43 24.07
N VAL A 763 6.62 -8.81 23.18
CA VAL A 763 6.43 -9.25 21.80
C VAL A 763 7.37 -8.41 20.94
N ARG A 764 8.26 -9.06 20.21
CA ARG A 764 9.34 -8.42 19.46
C ARG A 764 9.28 -8.77 17.98
N LEU A 765 9.31 -7.76 17.13
CA LEU A 765 9.64 -7.87 15.72
C LEU A 765 11.06 -7.32 15.55
N ALA A 766 12.00 -8.09 15.02
CA ALA A 766 13.39 -7.67 14.89
C ALA A 766 14.02 -8.24 13.60
N ALA A 767 15.04 -7.55 13.10
CA ALA A 767 15.85 -7.98 11.98
C ALA A 767 17.35 -7.86 12.33
N ASN A 768 18.21 -8.56 11.58
CA ASN A 768 19.66 -8.41 11.72
C ASN A 768 20.16 -7.12 11.03
N ASP A 769 19.45 -6.68 10.00
CA ASP A 769 19.73 -5.50 9.18
C ASP A 769 18.40 -4.79 8.86
N GLY A 770 18.39 -3.46 8.90
CA GLY A 770 17.21 -2.66 8.55
C GLY A 770 16.73 -2.87 7.11
N MET A 771 17.59 -3.34 6.21
CA MET A 771 17.27 -3.64 4.82
C MET A 771 16.74 -5.07 4.61
N GLU A 772 16.65 -5.90 5.65
CA GLU A 772 16.16 -7.27 5.57
C GLU A 772 14.65 -7.31 5.21
N GLU A 773 14.25 -8.29 4.39
CA GLU A 773 12.91 -8.43 3.83
C GLU A 773 12.41 -9.88 3.94
N ASN A 774 11.09 -10.05 4.01
CA ASN A 774 10.47 -11.35 3.76
C ASN A 774 10.35 -11.60 2.25
N THR A 775 10.45 -12.87 1.84
CA THR A 775 10.27 -13.29 0.44
C THR A 775 9.28 -14.46 0.36
N LEU A 776 8.69 -14.75 -0.80
CA LEU A 776 7.78 -15.90 -0.93
C LEU A 776 8.47 -17.25 -0.66
N ASP A 777 9.80 -17.31 -0.75
CA ASP A 777 10.61 -18.49 -0.45
C ASP A 777 11.04 -18.53 1.05
N ALA A 778 11.07 -17.38 1.71
CA ALA A 778 11.35 -17.22 3.13
C ALA A 778 10.35 -16.21 3.75
N PRO A 779 9.07 -16.61 3.95
CA PRO A 779 7.97 -15.70 4.28
C PRO A 779 7.96 -15.24 5.74
N THR A 780 8.86 -15.78 6.57
CA THR A 780 8.95 -15.53 8.01
C THR A 780 10.38 -15.27 8.45
N THR A 781 11.23 -14.70 7.58
CA THR A 781 12.57 -14.23 8.00
C THR A 781 12.45 -13.24 9.16
N ILE A 782 11.56 -12.26 8.99
CA ILE A 782 11.15 -11.30 10.01
C ILE A 782 9.72 -11.66 10.42
N HIS A 783 9.55 -12.04 11.69
CA HIS A 783 8.26 -12.40 12.28
C HIS A 783 8.27 -12.07 13.79
N PRO A 784 7.11 -11.86 14.42
CA PRO A 784 7.04 -11.58 15.85
C PRO A 784 7.44 -12.81 16.68
N VAL A 785 8.22 -12.56 17.73
CA VAL A 785 8.60 -13.55 18.75
C VAL A 785 8.22 -13.02 20.14
N GLU A 786 7.80 -13.91 21.03
CA GLU A 786 7.40 -13.56 22.39
C GLU A 786 8.39 -14.11 23.43
N GLN A 787 8.68 -13.32 24.45
CA GLN A 787 9.53 -13.69 25.57
C GLN A 787 8.96 -13.18 26.91
N LEU A 788 9.02 -14.00 27.95
CA LEU A 788 8.70 -13.57 29.32
C LEU A 788 9.82 -12.69 29.89
N LEU A 789 9.43 -11.63 30.58
CA LEU A 789 10.33 -10.74 31.31
C LEU A 789 10.17 -10.93 32.81
N SER A 790 11.22 -10.62 33.57
CA SER A 790 11.20 -10.66 35.04
C SER A 790 11.08 -9.25 35.58
N PRO A 791 9.89 -8.82 36.04
CA PRO A 791 9.75 -7.53 36.70
C PRO A 791 10.47 -7.51 38.05
N GLU A 792 11.10 -6.39 38.39
CA GLU A 792 11.75 -6.15 39.68
C GLU A 792 11.06 -4.98 40.38
N ASN A 793 10.24 -5.27 41.41
CA ASN A 793 9.41 -4.28 42.09
C ASN A 793 8.55 -3.47 41.10
N ASN A 794 8.87 -2.21 40.89
CA ASN A 794 8.17 -1.29 40.00
C ASN A 794 9.00 -0.97 38.74
N SER A 795 9.85 -1.89 38.29
CA SER A 795 10.60 -1.71 37.04
C SER A 795 10.71 -3.00 36.24
N VAL A 796 10.91 -2.85 34.93
CA VAL A 796 11.18 -3.97 34.02
C VAL A 796 12.32 -3.60 33.09
N GLN A 797 13.40 -4.39 33.14
CA GLN A 797 14.54 -4.25 32.24
C GLN A 797 14.46 -5.28 31.11
N PHE A 798 14.84 -4.88 29.89
CA PHE A 798 14.89 -5.75 28.73
C PHE A 798 15.89 -5.25 27.67
N ASP A 799 16.35 -6.17 26.82
CA ASP A 799 17.19 -5.83 25.67
C ASP A 799 16.37 -5.17 24.56
N VAL A 800 16.97 -4.18 23.90
CA VAL A 800 16.42 -3.53 22.72
C VAL A 800 17.40 -3.74 21.57
N PRO A 801 17.24 -4.83 20.80
CA PRO A 801 18.09 -5.12 19.64
C PRO A 801 18.06 -3.97 18.61
N PRO A 802 19.06 -3.87 17.71
CA PRO A 802 18.96 -2.99 16.56
C PRO A 802 17.73 -3.38 15.71
N TYR A 803 17.22 -2.43 14.94
CA TYR A 803 16.12 -2.64 13.99
C TYR A 803 14.96 -3.47 14.58
N SER A 804 14.40 -2.99 15.69
CA SER A 804 13.38 -3.77 16.42
C SER A 804 12.20 -2.94 16.91
N LEU A 805 11.01 -3.52 16.86
CA LEU A 805 9.81 -3.08 17.56
C LEU A 805 9.58 -4.02 18.74
N ASN A 806 9.51 -3.46 19.94
CA ASN A 806 9.38 -4.20 21.20
C ASN A 806 8.10 -3.72 21.89
N ILE A 807 7.17 -4.64 22.14
CA ILE A 807 5.89 -4.34 22.78
C ILE A 807 5.82 -5.07 24.10
N ILE A 808 5.95 -4.32 25.18
CA ILE A 808 6.01 -4.80 26.54
C ILE A 808 4.61 -4.75 27.12
N ARG A 809 4.12 -5.89 27.59
CA ARG A 809 2.80 -6.02 28.23
C ARG A 809 2.99 -6.33 29.70
N LEU A 810 2.41 -5.47 30.54
CA LEU A 810 2.56 -5.48 31.99
C LEU A 810 1.18 -5.64 32.63
N THR A 811 0.96 -6.75 33.31
CA THR A 811 -0.32 -7.00 34.00
C THR A 811 -0.20 -6.62 35.47
N ALA A 812 -1.17 -5.88 35.99
CA ALA A 812 -1.30 -5.66 37.42
C ALA A 812 -1.64 -6.98 38.16
N PRO A 813 -1.41 -7.08 39.48
CA PRO A 813 -1.89 -8.19 40.28
C PRO A 813 -3.42 -8.24 40.20
N ALA A 814 -4.00 -9.44 40.19
CA ALA A 814 -5.44 -9.59 40.32
C ALA A 814 -5.92 -8.82 41.57
N LYS A 815 -6.91 -7.93 41.41
CA LYS A 815 -7.54 -7.29 42.56
C LYS A 815 -8.16 -8.40 43.42
N PRO A 816 -7.88 -8.44 44.73
CA PRO A 816 -8.37 -9.49 45.62
C PRO A 816 -9.90 -9.53 45.73
#